data_AF-A0AAE0PUL2-F1
#
_entry.id   AF-A0AAE0PUL2-F1
#
_cell.length_a   1.000
_cell.length_b   1.000
_cell.length_c   1.000
_cell.angle_alpha   90.00
_cell.angle_beta   90.00
_cell.angle_gamma   90.00
#
_symmetry.space_group_name_H-M   'P 1'
#
loop_
_entity.id
_entity.type
_entity.pdbx_description
1 polymer ?
#
loop_
_entity_poly.entity_id
_entity_poly.type
_entity_poly.pdbx_seq_one_letter_code
_entity_poly.pdbx_strand_id
1 'polypeptide(L)'
;MRAALWTIALLLVFEFCLSSSSPPAPVGTCLIIGDPHYSTFDGSYYSFMGNCTYIIAKNCHADDEHPAFQINTKNERNGKTQNTLVSAVTILVYGNTITFNRLENGLVKINASFWNLPVVLNNGRVKIKASSLTVTMQTDFGLSVQYDWDQYLVVTVPESFKGKMCGMCGNFNGKKEDDLTTPSGSVAGSIPDLGKSWRATGMPGEAFCHDSCPGQCQSCEGVSWFTRMNAKISCSIVTYLTKGPFQSCKSVIDPNVFYENCLFDYCAGKDISNFLCQTAEIYTDACRQAGVHVYDWRGFLKCPTPNCPANSHFESCACPATCENPTPSAACKANCVEACTCDDGYLWSGNKCVPKNQCGCVYKNDGEERYLQAGESIWADKSCTKKCTCSSNNGQVTCENESCPLGTECTVVSGTRGCQKVPQATCNIYGDPHYNTFDNGTYDFQGTCTYTAAKGCHLDGTKLTPFEVVVENEKWSEIQATPNVSMAKVVVVEVYGMTIILRRNQLHQVMINGVLTNIPVNLNDGEVIVQQEGYHNVILTNFGLRVAYDMIYQVLITVPGTYAGKTCGMCGNFNGNKNDELLLPDGKAVEKSDVKTFGAAWKVAVPGVVCDDGCSGDFCPKCPQKEKAVFEKDCSIITDPKGPFAACHSVIDPQSYFRDCVYDVCMSEGDQHMLCHSVAAYMSDCQNFGVKVNNWRTSTFCPLSCPPNTVYEICAKACNTPCPGLSGVMKCDIQTCAEGCMCKPGFFYNGTGCIPADQCGCYENGLTYKIGETIITDNCQEKLTCLPSGKLNKESISCKSSEACSVQKGIRGCYPRQCLLKAESFSLFSGEILGIMSVGAYELVKVCDNGLEAEWFRVVVEVGSFGNLKSVVAVYVYFEGVFITVTSSQDTW
;
A
#
# COMPACT_ATOMS: atom_id res chain seq x y z
N MET A 1 72.90 -14.20 33.28
CA MET A 1 73.14 -13.75 31.89
C MET A 1 72.62 -14.71 30.81
N ARG A 2 72.77 -16.05 30.92
CA ARG A 2 72.20 -16.98 29.91
C ARG A 2 70.67 -17.10 29.91
N ALA A 3 69.99 -16.88 31.04
CA ALA A 3 68.52 -16.92 31.10
C ALA A 3 67.84 -15.67 30.49
N ALA A 4 68.47 -14.49 30.55
CA ALA A 4 67.91 -13.24 30.01
C ALA A 4 68.02 -13.14 28.48
N LEU A 5 69.00 -13.82 27.87
CA LEU A 5 69.17 -13.87 26.43
C LEU A 5 68.15 -14.81 25.74
N TRP A 6 67.64 -15.81 26.46
CA TRP A 6 66.58 -16.69 25.94
C TRP A 6 65.19 -16.05 25.98
N THR A 7 64.90 -15.20 26.97
CA THR A 7 63.62 -14.47 27.03
C THR A 7 63.52 -13.37 25.98
N ILE A 8 64.63 -12.68 25.67
CA ILE A 8 64.68 -11.67 24.61
C ILE A 8 64.61 -12.32 23.22
N ALA A 9 65.22 -13.49 23.03
CA ALA A 9 65.08 -14.25 21.79
C ALA A 9 63.67 -14.81 21.58
N LEU A 10 62.96 -15.26 22.63
CA LEU A 10 61.56 -15.70 22.51
C LEU A 10 60.58 -14.53 22.30
N LEU A 11 60.82 -13.36 22.90
CA LEU A 11 60.01 -12.15 22.68
C LEU A 11 60.21 -11.58 21.26
N LEU A 12 61.45 -11.58 20.74
CA LEU A 12 61.71 -11.16 19.37
C LEU A 12 61.15 -12.15 18.32
N VAL A 13 61.13 -13.45 18.61
CA VAL A 13 60.49 -14.44 17.72
C VAL A 13 58.95 -14.36 17.81
N PHE A 14 58.36 -14.02 18.96
CA PHE A 14 56.92 -13.77 19.09
C PHE A 14 56.46 -12.45 18.45
N GLU A 15 57.25 -11.37 18.52
CA GLU A 15 56.94 -10.08 17.86
C GLU A 15 57.13 -10.12 16.34
N PHE A 16 58.08 -10.91 15.82
CA PHE A 16 58.22 -11.12 14.37
C PHE A 16 57.15 -12.06 13.77
N CYS A 17 56.51 -12.93 14.57
CA CYS A 17 55.41 -13.79 14.10
C CYS A 17 54.01 -13.16 14.18
N LEU A 18 53.84 -12.00 14.82
CA LEU A 18 52.55 -11.29 14.92
C LEU A 18 52.45 -10.04 14.03
N SER A 19 53.44 -9.77 13.19
CA SER A 19 53.45 -8.65 12.24
C SER A 19 53.76 -9.05 10.79
N SER A 20 53.74 -10.35 10.46
CA SER A 20 53.70 -10.77 9.06
C SER A 20 52.28 -10.57 8.53
N SER A 21 52.00 -9.39 7.98
CA SER A 21 50.94 -9.27 6.97
C SER A 21 51.30 -10.28 5.88
N SER A 22 50.55 -11.39 5.82
CA SER A 22 50.63 -12.30 4.68
C SER A 22 50.54 -11.47 3.40
N PRO A 23 51.40 -11.70 2.39
CA PRO A 23 51.21 -11.07 1.09
C PRO A 23 49.75 -11.31 0.66
N PRO A 24 49.08 -10.30 0.06
CA PRO A 24 47.70 -10.48 -0.36
C PRO A 24 47.60 -11.74 -1.22
N ALA A 25 46.63 -12.60 -0.91
CA ALA A 25 46.37 -13.77 -1.72
C ALA A 25 46.16 -13.34 -3.18
N PRO A 26 46.59 -14.13 -4.18
CA PRO A 26 46.36 -13.77 -5.57
C PRO A 26 44.85 -13.57 -5.82
N VAL A 27 44.49 -12.50 -6.51
CA VAL A 27 43.11 -12.14 -6.83
C VAL A 27 42.94 -11.99 -8.34
N GLY A 28 41.77 -12.36 -8.85
CA GLY A 28 41.33 -11.97 -10.18
C GLY A 28 40.67 -10.58 -10.12
N THR A 29 41.05 -9.67 -11.02
CA THR A 29 40.52 -8.31 -11.07
C THR A 29 39.84 -8.05 -12.42
N CYS A 30 38.56 -7.69 -12.38
CA CYS A 30 37.82 -7.17 -13.54
C CYS A 30 37.60 -5.66 -13.38
N LEU A 31 37.84 -4.89 -14.44
CA LEU A 31 37.71 -3.43 -14.46
C LEU A 31 36.71 -3.00 -15.53
N ILE A 32 35.83 -2.07 -15.16
CA ILE A 32 34.91 -1.40 -16.08
C ILE A 32 35.09 0.11 -15.93
N ILE A 33 35.41 0.79 -17.03
CA ILE A 33 35.83 2.20 -17.02
C ILE A 33 35.08 2.98 -18.09
N GLY A 34 34.55 4.16 -17.74
CA GLY A 34 34.04 5.13 -18.72
C GLY A 34 32.83 4.61 -19.49
N ASP A 35 32.90 4.68 -20.82
CA ASP A 35 31.88 4.23 -21.76
C ASP A 35 32.14 2.82 -22.30
N PRO A 36 31.52 1.80 -21.70
CA PRO A 36 32.26 1.00 -20.76
C PRO A 36 33.30 0.15 -21.48
N HIS A 37 34.55 0.37 -21.09
CA HIS A 37 35.71 -0.44 -21.43
C HIS A 37 35.89 -1.53 -20.38
N TYR A 38 36.03 -2.77 -20.83
CA TYR A 38 36.18 -3.94 -19.98
C TYR A 38 37.61 -4.45 -20.02
N SER A 39 38.14 -4.75 -18.83
CA SER A 39 39.28 -5.64 -18.64
C SER A 39 38.79 -6.84 -17.85
N THR A 40 38.84 -8.03 -18.45
CA THR A 40 38.40 -9.29 -17.83
C THR A 40 39.37 -9.75 -16.73
N PHE A 41 38.97 -10.75 -15.96
CA PHE A 41 39.81 -11.33 -14.90
C PHE A 41 41.15 -11.90 -15.40
N ASP A 42 41.18 -12.43 -16.62
CA ASP A 42 42.39 -12.97 -17.25
C ASP A 42 43.14 -11.94 -18.10
N GLY A 43 42.62 -10.72 -18.22
CA GLY A 43 43.27 -9.56 -18.85
C GLY A 43 43.00 -9.39 -20.34
N SER A 44 41.88 -9.89 -20.84
CA SER A 44 41.32 -9.55 -22.16
C SER A 44 40.64 -8.19 -22.12
N TYR A 45 40.71 -7.46 -23.24
CA TYR A 45 40.24 -6.08 -23.32
C TYR A 45 39.26 -5.88 -24.48
N TYR A 46 38.15 -5.19 -24.22
CA TYR A 46 37.18 -4.79 -25.24
C TYR A 46 36.28 -3.64 -24.77
N SER A 47 35.64 -2.94 -25.72
CA SER A 47 34.67 -1.86 -25.45
C SER A 47 33.26 -2.30 -25.82
N PHE A 48 32.26 -1.99 -24.99
CA PHE A 48 30.89 -2.39 -25.25
C PHE A 48 29.89 -1.26 -24.96
N MET A 49 29.15 -0.84 -25.99
CA MET A 49 28.29 0.35 -25.97
C MET A 49 26.79 0.02 -25.92
N GLY A 50 26.43 -1.04 -25.20
CA GLY A 50 25.04 -1.41 -24.97
C GLY A 50 24.40 -0.57 -23.86
N ASN A 51 23.11 -0.24 -23.99
CA ASN A 51 22.36 0.56 -23.00
C ASN A 51 21.29 -0.25 -22.24
N CYS A 52 21.53 -1.56 -22.08
CA CYS A 52 20.71 -2.44 -21.24
C CYS A 52 21.34 -2.69 -19.86
N THR A 53 20.74 -3.60 -19.11
CA THR A 53 21.35 -4.19 -17.92
C THR A 53 22.06 -5.49 -18.31
N TYR A 54 23.32 -5.63 -17.89
CA TYR A 54 24.18 -6.74 -18.28
C TYR A 54 24.76 -7.45 -17.06
N ILE A 55 24.88 -8.78 -17.14
CA ILE A 55 25.55 -9.61 -16.13
C ILE A 55 27.05 -9.53 -16.38
N ILE A 56 27.75 -8.77 -15.55
CA ILE A 56 29.19 -8.56 -15.73
C ILE A 56 30.01 -9.67 -15.08
N ALA A 57 29.58 -10.19 -13.93
CA ALA A 57 30.27 -11.26 -13.24
C ALA A 57 29.27 -12.06 -12.40
N LYS A 58 29.40 -13.38 -12.43
CA LYS A 58 28.58 -14.32 -11.67
C LYS A 58 29.42 -15.54 -11.31
N ASN A 59 29.17 -16.11 -10.14
CA ASN A 59 29.64 -17.46 -9.84
C ASN A 59 28.70 -18.48 -10.49
N CYS A 60 29.16 -19.14 -11.56
CA CYS A 60 28.40 -20.16 -12.28
C CYS A 60 28.52 -21.56 -11.65
N HIS A 61 29.48 -21.74 -10.73
CA HIS A 61 29.80 -23.02 -10.11
C HIS A 61 29.78 -22.89 -8.58
N ALA A 62 28.62 -22.50 -8.06
CA ALA A 62 28.43 -22.26 -6.63
C ALA A 62 28.48 -23.55 -5.81
N ASP A 63 29.16 -23.49 -4.68
CA ASP A 63 29.29 -24.57 -3.69
C ASP A 63 29.36 -23.98 -2.27
N ASP A 64 29.55 -24.82 -1.26
CA ASP A 64 29.55 -24.39 0.15
C ASP A 64 30.71 -23.44 0.49
N GLU A 65 31.85 -23.55 -0.21
CA GLU A 65 33.03 -22.70 -0.03
C GLU A 65 32.99 -21.46 -0.93
N HIS A 66 32.23 -21.51 -2.04
CA HIS A 66 32.11 -20.47 -3.05
C HIS A 66 30.64 -20.10 -3.25
N PRO A 67 30.09 -19.20 -2.42
CA PRO A 67 28.67 -18.83 -2.47
C PRO A 67 28.25 -18.26 -3.82
N ALA A 68 26.96 -18.42 -4.14
CA ALA A 68 26.37 -17.81 -5.31
C ALA A 68 26.34 -16.27 -5.17
N PHE A 69 26.80 -15.58 -6.20
CA PHE A 69 26.62 -14.14 -6.37
C PHE A 69 26.48 -13.77 -7.84
N GLN A 70 25.89 -12.61 -8.10
CA GLN A 70 25.77 -12.04 -9.44
C GLN A 70 25.89 -10.52 -9.37
N ILE A 71 26.62 -9.93 -10.29
CA ILE A 71 26.83 -8.48 -10.42
C ILE A 71 26.33 -8.05 -11.79
N ASN A 72 25.44 -7.06 -11.78
CA ASN A 72 24.85 -6.49 -12.97
C ASN A 72 25.22 -5.00 -13.08
N THR A 73 25.45 -4.51 -14.28
CA THR A 73 25.58 -3.08 -14.56
C THR A 73 24.44 -2.63 -15.46
N LYS A 74 23.75 -1.55 -15.07
CA LYS A 74 22.79 -0.86 -15.93
C LYS A 74 23.54 0.23 -16.67
N ASN A 75 23.58 0.13 -17.99
CA ASN A 75 24.22 1.13 -18.82
C ASN A 75 23.15 2.05 -19.41
N GLU A 76 23.35 3.36 -19.34
CA GLU A 76 22.43 4.35 -19.93
C GLU A 76 23.17 5.26 -20.92
N ARG A 77 22.46 5.70 -21.97
CA ARG A 77 23.05 6.62 -22.96
C ARG A 77 23.25 7.99 -22.35
N ASN A 78 24.43 8.56 -22.54
CA ASN A 78 24.75 9.90 -22.09
C ASN A 78 24.15 10.96 -23.05
N GLY A 79 22.89 11.35 -22.82
CA GLY A 79 22.24 12.49 -23.45
C GLY A 79 22.47 12.62 -24.97
N LYS A 80 23.20 13.65 -25.39
CA LYS A 80 23.47 14.02 -26.81
C LYS A 80 24.51 13.14 -27.51
N THR A 81 25.12 12.17 -26.82
CA THR A 81 26.20 11.32 -27.36
C THR A 81 25.72 9.89 -27.62
N GLN A 82 26.44 9.15 -28.48
CA GLN A 82 26.14 7.74 -28.73
C GLN A 82 26.67 6.81 -27.61
N ASN A 83 27.46 7.35 -26.68
CA ASN A 83 28.19 6.59 -25.67
C ASN A 83 27.28 6.29 -24.46
N THR A 84 27.57 5.17 -23.79
CA THR A 84 26.83 4.72 -22.60
C THR A 84 27.68 4.87 -21.35
N LEU A 85 27.08 5.03 -20.17
CA LEU A 85 27.78 5.06 -18.88
C LEU A 85 27.10 4.09 -17.92
N VAL A 86 27.86 3.58 -16.94
CA VAL A 86 27.29 2.78 -15.85
C VAL A 86 26.43 3.69 -14.97
N SER A 87 25.11 3.51 -15.03
CA SER A 87 24.13 4.26 -14.25
C SER A 87 23.82 3.60 -12.90
N ALA A 88 23.99 2.28 -12.81
CA ALA A 88 23.81 1.54 -11.57
C ALA A 88 24.59 0.23 -11.58
N VAL A 89 25.08 -0.17 -10.41
CA VAL A 89 25.73 -1.47 -10.14
C VAL A 89 24.86 -2.23 -9.16
N THR A 90 24.31 -3.38 -9.57
CA THR A 90 23.44 -4.22 -8.74
C THR A 90 24.12 -5.53 -8.40
N ILE A 91 24.32 -5.79 -7.11
CA ILE A 91 24.91 -7.01 -6.57
C ILE A 91 23.81 -7.86 -5.93
N LEU A 92 23.74 -9.12 -6.32
CA LEU A 92 22.90 -10.15 -5.71
C LEU A 92 23.80 -11.10 -4.93
N VAL A 93 23.68 -11.11 -3.60
CA VAL A 93 24.50 -11.97 -2.72
C VAL A 93 23.76 -12.25 -1.41
N TYR A 94 23.82 -13.49 -0.91
CA TYR A 94 23.14 -13.91 0.34
C TYR A 94 21.66 -13.52 0.45
N GLY A 95 20.94 -13.56 -0.67
CA GLY A 95 19.51 -13.20 -0.73
C GLY A 95 19.23 -11.69 -0.71
N ASN A 96 20.26 -10.85 -0.68
CA ASN A 96 20.14 -9.40 -0.74
C ASN A 96 20.36 -8.87 -2.16
N THR A 97 19.58 -7.84 -2.50
CA THR A 97 19.80 -6.99 -3.67
C THR A 97 20.38 -5.66 -3.22
N ILE A 98 21.63 -5.39 -3.60
CA ILE A 98 22.39 -4.20 -3.22
C ILE A 98 22.65 -3.40 -4.49
N THR A 99 22.22 -2.15 -4.55
CA THR A 99 22.42 -1.29 -5.73
C THR A 99 23.14 0.00 -5.37
N PHE A 100 24.25 0.26 -6.07
CA PHE A 100 24.91 1.56 -6.11
C PHE A 100 24.41 2.32 -7.34
N ASN A 101 23.79 3.47 -7.13
CA ASN A 101 23.35 4.33 -8.23
C ASN A 101 24.37 5.44 -8.46
N ARG A 102 24.52 5.80 -9.73
CA ARG A 102 25.37 6.92 -10.14
C ARG A 102 24.91 8.22 -9.47
N LEU A 103 25.86 9.02 -8.98
CA LEU A 103 25.67 10.32 -8.33
C LEU A 103 24.87 10.31 -7.01
N GLU A 104 24.63 9.15 -6.40
CA GLU A 104 23.95 9.02 -5.10
C GLU A 104 24.94 8.78 -3.94
N ASN A 105 25.99 9.59 -3.87
CA ASN A 105 27.11 9.42 -2.96
C ASN A 105 26.65 9.24 -1.49
N GLY A 106 27.04 8.12 -0.89
CA GLY A 106 26.74 7.78 0.52
C GLY A 106 25.38 7.14 0.78
N LEU A 107 24.56 6.97 -0.26
CA LEU A 107 23.28 6.26 -0.20
C LEU A 107 23.37 4.98 -1.03
N VAL A 108 22.95 3.86 -0.43
CA VAL A 108 22.87 2.56 -1.10
C VAL A 108 21.44 2.05 -1.05
N LYS A 109 20.99 1.41 -2.12
CA LYS A 109 19.67 0.79 -2.16
C LYS A 109 19.78 -0.69 -1.79
N ILE A 110 19.17 -1.08 -0.66
CA ILE A 110 19.12 -2.46 -0.15
C ILE A 110 17.68 -2.96 -0.25
N ASN A 111 17.44 -4.04 -0.99
CA ASN A 111 16.12 -4.67 -1.16
C ASN A 111 15.02 -3.64 -1.49
N ALA A 112 15.34 -2.76 -2.44
CA ALA A 112 14.55 -1.63 -2.91
C ALA A 112 14.48 -0.39 -2.01
N SER A 113 15.05 -0.37 -0.79
CA SER A 113 15.03 0.80 0.11
C SER A 113 16.39 1.52 0.20
N PHE A 114 16.41 2.85 0.29
CA PHE A 114 17.62 3.66 0.47
C PHE A 114 18.10 3.71 1.92
N TRP A 115 19.38 3.42 2.09
CA TRP A 115 20.07 3.31 3.37
C TRP A 115 21.33 4.17 3.33
N ASN A 116 21.63 4.88 4.41
CA ASN A 116 22.90 5.58 4.54
C ASN A 116 24.02 4.59 4.83
N LEU A 117 25.18 4.83 4.24
CA LEU A 117 26.40 4.11 4.58
C LEU A 117 26.98 4.62 5.91
N PRO A 118 27.69 3.75 6.68
CA PRO A 118 27.98 2.34 6.40
C PRO A 118 26.79 1.40 6.64
N VAL A 119 26.84 0.23 5.99
CA VAL A 119 25.84 -0.84 6.12
C VAL A 119 26.52 -2.17 6.39
N VAL A 120 25.95 -2.96 7.29
CA VAL A 120 26.35 -4.35 7.56
C VAL A 120 25.12 -5.24 7.39
N LEU A 121 25.27 -6.34 6.66
CA LEU A 121 24.18 -7.31 6.44
C LEU A 121 24.62 -8.73 6.80
N ASN A 122 23.63 -9.60 6.99
CA ASN A 122 23.80 -11.03 7.23
C ASN A 122 24.81 -11.35 8.36
N ASN A 123 24.72 -10.68 9.51
CA ASN A 123 25.62 -10.86 10.66
C ASN A 123 27.10 -10.56 10.35
N GLY A 124 27.37 -9.53 9.53
CA GLY A 124 28.74 -9.13 9.22
C GLY A 124 29.34 -9.81 8.01
N ARG A 125 28.60 -10.69 7.33
CA ARG A 125 29.06 -11.37 6.10
C ARG A 125 29.11 -10.44 4.90
N VAL A 126 28.38 -9.34 4.91
CA VAL A 126 28.49 -8.26 3.92
C VAL A 126 28.74 -6.95 4.65
N LYS A 127 29.79 -6.24 4.25
CA LYS A 127 30.15 -4.92 4.79
C LYS A 127 30.23 -3.94 3.65
N ILE A 128 29.45 -2.87 3.72
CA ILE A 128 29.42 -1.80 2.72
C ILE A 128 29.88 -0.52 3.40
N LYS A 129 30.95 0.07 2.89
CA LYS A 129 31.54 1.29 3.42
C LYS A 129 31.74 2.29 2.28
N ALA A 130 31.53 3.56 2.58
CA ALA A 130 31.93 4.65 1.70
C ALA A 130 33.26 5.24 2.18
N SER A 131 34.14 5.56 1.24
CA SER A 131 35.07 6.67 1.36
C SER A 131 34.38 7.95 0.85
N SER A 132 35.05 9.09 0.89
CA SER A 132 34.49 10.32 0.31
C SER A 132 34.28 10.24 -1.21
N LEU A 133 34.97 9.33 -1.91
CA LEU A 133 34.98 9.25 -3.38
C LEU A 133 34.43 7.92 -3.93
N THR A 134 34.43 6.85 -3.15
CA THR A 134 34.04 5.51 -3.61
C THR A 134 33.18 4.78 -2.59
N VAL A 135 32.38 3.83 -3.06
CA VAL A 135 31.73 2.80 -2.22
C VAL A 135 32.41 1.47 -2.44
N THR A 136 32.64 0.74 -1.36
CA THR A 136 33.19 -0.62 -1.39
C THR A 136 32.29 -1.57 -0.61
N MET A 137 31.85 -2.64 -1.26
CA MET A 137 31.22 -3.79 -0.61
C MET A 137 32.21 -4.94 -0.54
N GLN A 138 32.37 -5.53 0.63
CA GLN A 138 33.18 -6.72 0.87
C GLN A 138 32.33 -7.83 1.47
N THR A 139 32.56 -9.06 1.02
CA THR A 139 31.98 -10.27 1.63
C THR A 139 32.98 -11.01 2.51
N ASP A 140 32.48 -11.88 3.38
CA ASP A 140 33.28 -12.81 4.19
C ASP A 140 34.09 -13.82 3.35
N PHE A 141 33.63 -14.18 2.16
CA PHE A 141 34.35 -15.05 1.22
C PHE A 141 35.30 -14.30 0.29
N GLY A 142 35.48 -12.99 0.47
CA GLY A 142 36.51 -12.22 -0.23
C GLY A 142 36.11 -11.59 -1.57
N LEU A 143 34.83 -11.64 -1.97
CA LEU A 143 34.34 -10.80 -3.08
C LEU A 143 34.40 -9.34 -2.65
N SER A 144 34.99 -8.49 -3.48
CA SER A 144 35.00 -7.05 -3.28
C SER A 144 34.57 -6.31 -4.53
N VAL A 145 33.61 -5.41 -4.37
CA VAL A 145 33.03 -4.57 -5.43
C VAL A 145 33.19 -3.11 -5.04
N GLN A 146 33.93 -2.36 -5.83
CA GLN A 146 34.16 -0.93 -5.60
C GLN A 146 33.62 -0.11 -6.78
N TYR A 147 32.89 0.97 -6.48
CA TYR A 147 32.34 1.90 -7.46
C TYR A 147 32.60 3.35 -7.04
N ASP A 148 32.95 4.21 -8.00
CA ASP A 148 33.25 5.63 -7.79
C ASP A 148 32.01 6.55 -7.81
N TRP A 149 30.81 5.96 -7.88
CA TRP A 149 29.55 6.69 -8.08
C TRP A 149 29.38 7.34 -9.46
N ASP A 150 30.27 7.09 -10.41
CA ASP A 150 30.24 7.69 -11.74
C ASP A 150 30.49 6.67 -12.85
N GLN A 151 31.74 6.28 -13.08
CA GLN A 151 32.16 5.61 -14.30
C GLN A 151 33.18 4.49 -14.09
N TYR A 152 33.61 4.23 -12.85
CA TYR A 152 34.64 3.26 -12.54
C TYR A 152 34.15 2.19 -11.57
N LEU A 153 34.16 0.94 -12.05
CA LEU A 153 33.79 -0.25 -11.28
C LEU A 153 34.94 -1.26 -11.27
N VAL A 154 35.28 -1.72 -10.07
CA VAL A 154 36.26 -2.79 -9.83
C VAL A 154 35.56 -3.96 -9.18
N VAL A 155 35.76 -5.15 -9.74
CA VAL A 155 35.34 -6.42 -9.15
C VAL A 155 36.56 -7.28 -8.91
N THR A 156 36.75 -7.72 -7.66
CA THR A 156 37.84 -8.63 -7.28
C THR A 156 37.30 -9.88 -6.62
N VAL A 157 37.87 -11.01 -6.99
CA VAL A 157 37.58 -12.32 -6.40
C VAL A 157 38.88 -13.04 -6.03
N PRO A 158 38.90 -13.85 -4.95
CA PRO A 158 40.05 -14.67 -4.61
C PRO A 158 40.39 -15.68 -5.70
N GLU A 159 41.65 -16.10 -5.81
CA GLU A 159 42.09 -17.15 -6.75
C GLU A 159 41.32 -18.48 -6.60
N SER A 160 40.71 -18.76 -5.44
CA SER A 160 39.86 -19.94 -5.27
C SER A 160 38.63 -19.96 -6.20
N PHE A 161 38.23 -18.80 -6.74
CA PHE A 161 37.17 -18.68 -7.74
C PHE A 161 37.63 -18.99 -9.18
N LYS A 162 38.90 -19.38 -9.39
CA LYS A 162 39.44 -19.69 -10.71
C LYS A 162 38.63 -20.80 -11.40
N GLY A 163 38.15 -20.52 -12.61
CA GLY A 163 37.30 -21.40 -13.41
C GLY A 163 35.85 -21.51 -12.92
N LYS A 164 35.44 -20.76 -11.88
CA LYS A 164 34.06 -20.73 -11.37
C LYS A 164 33.25 -19.54 -11.90
N MET A 165 33.95 -18.54 -12.44
CA MET A 165 33.37 -17.28 -12.88
C MET A 165 32.76 -17.40 -14.27
N CYS A 166 31.78 -16.55 -14.54
CA CYS A 166 31.17 -16.37 -15.85
C CYS A 166 30.57 -14.96 -15.94
N GLY A 167 30.36 -14.47 -17.17
CA GLY A 167 29.86 -13.14 -17.43
C GLY A 167 30.76 -12.38 -18.39
N MET A 168 30.48 -11.08 -18.55
CA MET A 168 31.30 -10.21 -19.39
C MET A 168 32.75 -10.05 -18.88
N CYS A 169 32.99 -10.21 -17.58
CA CYS A 169 34.33 -10.21 -16.98
C CYS A 169 35.15 -11.49 -17.26
N GLY A 170 34.66 -12.41 -18.11
CA GLY A 170 35.35 -13.65 -18.44
C GLY A 170 35.12 -14.78 -17.42
N ASN A 171 35.82 -15.89 -17.63
CA ASN A 171 35.64 -17.12 -16.84
C ASN A 171 36.71 -17.32 -15.74
N PHE A 172 37.71 -16.44 -15.69
CA PHE A 172 38.81 -16.43 -14.74
C PHE A 172 39.53 -17.79 -14.67
N ASN A 173 40.02 -18.32 -15.79
CA ASN A 173 40.73 -19.59 -15.85
C ASN A 173 42.23 -19.44 -16.16
N GLY A 174 42.70 -18.21 -16.42
CA GLY A 174 44.06 -17.85 -16.81
C GLY A 174 44.30 -17.81 -18.32
N LYS A 175 43.26 -17.89 -19.16
CA LYS A 175 43.36 -17.88 -20.63
C LYS A 175 42.56 -16.73 -21.21
N LYS A 176 43.25 -15.81 -21.90
CA LYS A 176 42.61 -14.66 -22.52
C LYS A 176 41.73 -15.04 -23.71
N GLU A 177 42.05 -16.14 -24.39
CA GLU A 177 41.43 -16.48 -25.66
C GLU A 177 39.97 -16.97 -25.53
N ASP A 178 39.55 -17.37 -24.31
CA ASP A 178 38.21 -17.89 -24.03
C ASP A 178 37.39 -17.00 -23.10
N ASP A 179 37.84 -15.77 -22.83
CA ASP A 179 37.12 -14.82 -21.99
C ASP A 179 35.81 -14.32 -22.60
N LEU A 180 35.74 -14.25 -23.94
CA LEU A 180 34.56 -13.75 -24.66
C LEU A 180 33.51 -14.87 -24.85
N THR A 181 33.26 -15.63 -23.81
CA THR A 181 32.35 -16.79 -23.84
C THR A 181 30.92 -16.38 -23.47
N THR A 182 29.96 -16.87 -24.25
CA THR A 182 28.51 -16.69 -23.99
C THR A 182 28.03 -17.64 -22.89
N PRO A 183 26.82 -17.46 -22.32
CA PRO A 183 26.27 -18.40 -21.33
C PRO A 183 26.15 -19.85 -21.82
N SER A 184 26.17 -20.07 -23.14
CA SER A 184 26.12 -21.41 -23.75
C SER A 184 27.48 -22.14 -23.78
N GLY A 185 28.57 -21.46 -23.42
CA GLY A 185 29.92 -22.01 -23.47
C GLY A 185 30.66 -21.80 -24.80
N SER A 186 30.02 -21.19 -25.80
CA SER A 186 30.69 -20.81 -27.07
C SER A 186 31.31 -19.42 -26.99
N VAL A 187 32.47 -19.24 -27.65
CA VAL A 187 33.07 -17.91 -27.86
C VAL A 187 32.17 -17.07 -28.78
N ALA A 188 31.91 -15.82 -28.40
CA ALA A 188 31.06 -14.90 -29.15
C ALA A 188 31.72 -14.48 -30.48
N GLY A 189 30.91 -14.36 -31.54
CA GLY A 189 31.38 -13.93 -32.86
C GLY A 189 31.67 -12.42 -32.95
N SER A 190 31.11 -11.62 -32.05
CA SER A 190 31.32 -10.18 -31.94
C SER A 190 31.07 -9.68 -30.51
N ILE A 191 31.57 -8.49 -30.16
CA ILE A 191 31.33 -7.88 -28.85
C ILE A 191 29.84 -7.54 -28.61
N PRO A 192 29.08 -7.02 -29.61
CA PRO A 192 27.63 -6.89 -29.48
C PRO A 192 26.91 -8.23 -29.18
N ASP A 193 27.33 -9.33 -29.83
CA ASP A 193 26.75 -10.64 -29.57
C ASP A 193 27.07 -11.13 -28.15
N LEU A 194 28.28 -10.87 -27.67
CA LEU A 194 28.68 -11.16 -26.28
C LEU A 194 27.76 -10.43 -25.29
N GLY A 195 27.64 -9.10 -25.43
CA GLY A 195 26.81 -8.29 -24.53
C GLY A 195 25.34 -8.68 -24.58
N LYS A 196 24.79 -8.91 -25.77
CA LYS A 196 23.43 -9.43 -25.95
C LYS A 196 23.22 -10.77 -25.24
N SER A 197 24.20 -11.66 -25.29
CA SER A 197 24.11 -12.97 -24.65
C SER A 197 24.12 -12.89 -23.11
N TRP A 198 24.72 -11.84 -22.54
CA TRP A 198 24.82 -11.61 -21.08
C TRP A 198 23.80 -10.59 -20.57
N ARG A 199 22.75 -10.32 -21.32
CA ARG A 199 21.68 -9.42 -20.90
C ARG A 199 20.93 -10.00 -19.70
N ALA A 200 20.74 -9.18 -18.66
CA ALA A 200 19.87 -9.55 -17.55
C ALA A 200 18.42 -9.61 -18.03
N THR A 201 17.60 -10.49 -17.45
CA THR A 201 16.18 -10.61 -17.76
C THR A 201 15.33 -10.12 -16.60
N GLY A 202 14.24 -9.40 -16.89
CA GLY A 202 13.24 -9.02 -15.90
C GLY A 202 13.56 -7.72 -15.14
N MET A 203 14.50 -6.91 -15.64
CA MET A 203 14.75 -5.57 -15.12
C MET A 203 13.88 -4.51 -15.84
N PRO A 204 13.47 -3.43 -15.15
CA PRO A 204 12.68 -2.36 -15.75
C PRO A 204 13.40 -1.66 -16.92
N GLY A 205 12.68 -1.35 -17.99
CA GLY A 205 13.20 -0.58 -19.13
C GLY A 205 13.94 -1.40 -20.20
N GLU A 206 13.97 -2.73 -20.08
CA GLU A 206 14.61 -3.61 -21.07
C GLU A 206 13.94 -3.54 -22.46
N ALA A 207 12.62 -3.32 -22.55
CA ALA A 207 11.91 -3.38 -23.84
C ALA A 207 12.42 -2.39 -24.92
N PHE A 208 13.17 -1.35 -24.53
CA PHE A 208 13.60 -0.25 -25.40
C PHE A 208 15.13 -0.06 -25.49
N CYS A 209 15.92 -1.01 -25.01
CA CYS A 209 17.39 -0.91 -25.05
C CYS A 209 18.01 -1.71 -26.21
N HIS A 210 19.26 -1.37 -26.56
CA HIS A 210 20.03 -1.88 -27.67
C HIS A 210 21.41 -2.37 -27.20
N ASP A 211 21.87 -3.49 -27.75
CA ASP A 211 23.16 -4.12 -27.44
C ASP A 211 24.32 -3.58 -28.30
N SER A 212 24.10 -2.45 -28.98
CA SER A 212 25.10 -1.80 -29.83
C SER A 212 24.87 -0.27 -29.91
N CYS A 213 25.84 0.43 -30.51
CA CYS A 213 25.66 1.81 -30.94
C CYS A 213 24.57 1.90 -32.02
N PRO A 214 23.81 3.01 -32.13
CA PRO A 214 22.98 3.30 -33.29
C PRO A 214 23.90 3.67 -34.46
N GLY A 215 24.18 2.72 -35.36
CA GLY A 215 25.14 2.88 -36.45
C GLY A 215 26.52 2.30 -36.13
N GLN A 216 27.59 2.85 -36.74
CA GLN A 216 28.96 2.39 -36.49
C GLN A 216 29.48 3.04 -35.21
N CYS A 217 29.94 2.24 -34.24
CA CYS A 217 30.55 2.77 -33.03
C CYS A 217 31.76 3.63 -33.38
N GLN A 218 31.86 4.81 -32.75
CA GLN A 218 33.00 5.70 -32.94
C GLN A 218 34.29 4.95 -32.59
N SER A 219 35.26 4.97 -33.49
CA SER A 219 36.58 4.38 -33.29
C SER A 219 37.65 5.28 -33.91
N CYS A 220 38.90 5.11 -33.51
CA CYS A 220 40.04 5.80 -34.13
C CYS A 220 40.32 5.37 -35.59
N GLU A 221 39.59 4.40 -36.13
CA GLU A 221 39.81 3.92 -37.51
C GLU A 221 39.07 4.76 -38.54
N GLY A 222 38.00 5.46 -38.14
CA GLY A 222 37.20 6.34 -39.01
C GLY A 222 37.56 7.83 -38.93
N VAL A 223 38.48 8.23 -38.05
CA VAL A 223 38.90 9.64 -37.88
C VAL A 223 40.10 10.00 -38.76
N SER A 224 40.37 11.30 -38.94
CA SER A 224 41.50 11.77 -39.75
C SER A 224 42.84 11.23 -39.25
N TRP A 225 43.79 11.03 -40.16
CA TRP A 225 45.17 10.64 -39.84
C TRP A 225 45.78 11.54 -38.74
N PHE A 226 45.57 12.85 -38.84
CA PHE A 226 46.08 13.82 -37.86
C PHE A 226 45.46 13.63 -36.48
N THR A 227 44.15 13.36 -36.40
CA THR A 227 43.45 13.05 -35.15
C THR A 227 44.00 11.77 -34.52
N ARG A 228 44.19 10.71 -35.31
CA ARG A 228 44.75 9.43 -34.84
C ARG A 228 46.20 9.57 -34.36
N MET A 229 47.01 10.40 -35.02
CA MET A 229 48.39 10.65 -34.63
C MET A 229 48.46 11.50 -33.35
N ASN A 230 47.64 12.56 -33.24
CA ASN A 230 47.54 13.36 -32.03
C ASN A 230 47.07 12.51 -30.86
N ALA A 231 46.04 11.66 -31.04
CA ALA A 231 45.59 10.71 -30.03
C ALA A 231 46.75 9.84 -29.51
N LYS A 232 47.55 9.25 -30.42
CA LYS A 232 48.71 8.42 -30.04
C LYS A 232 49.76 9.19 -29.24
N ILE A 233 50.09 10.42 -29.65
CA ILE A 233 51.07 11.27 -28.97
C ILE A 233 50.55 11.64 -27.58
N SER A 234 49.33 12.14 -27.53
CA SER A 234 48.63 12.51 -26.31
C SER A 234 48.51 11.38 -25.30
N CYS A 235 48.05 10.20 -25.74
CA CYS A 235 47.85 9.04 -24.88
C CYS A 235 49.14 8.35 -24.48
N SER A 236 50.25 8.58 -25.20
CA SER A 236 51.57 8.11 -24.78
C SER A 236 52.04 8.70 -23.45
N ILE A 237 51.40 9.77 -22.97
CA ILE A 237 51.63 10.30 -21.62
C ILE A 237 51.29 9.26 -20.55
N VAL A 238 50.29 8.39 -20.78
CA VAL A 238 49.89 7.31 -19.87
C VAL A 238 50.99 6.24 -19.76
N THR A 239 51.69 5.97 -20.85
CA THR A 239 52.87 5.09 -20.83
C THR A 239 54.10 5.79 -20.26
N TYR A 240 54.24 7.12 -20.41
CA TYR A 240 55.31 7.90 -19.77
C TYR A 240 55.15 7.99 -18.24
N LEU A 241 53.92 8.06 -17.77
CA LEU A 241 53.51 8.01 -16.36
C LEU A 241 54.05 6.78 -15.62
N THR A 242 54.20 5.63 -16.31
CA THR A 242 54.83 4.41 -15.79
C THR A 242 56.36 4.49 -15.65
N LYS A 243 56.97 5.60 -16.06
CA LYS A 243 58.38 5.94 -15.77
C LYS A 243 58.50 7.01 -14.68
N GLY A 244 57.37 7.52 -14.17
CA GLY A 244 57.27 8.55 -13.14
C GLY A 244 56.44 8.06 -11.95
N PRO A 245 55.37 8.76 -11.54
CA PRO A 245 54.64 8.47 -10.30
C PRO A 245 54.02 7.06 -10.23
N PHE A 246 53.86 6.41 -11.38
CA PHE A 246 53.26 5.08 -11.52
C PHE A 246 54.25 3.94 -11.76
N GLN A 247 55.56 4.18 -11.63
CA GLN A 247 56.59 3.20 -11.96
C GLN A 247 56.40 1.85 -11.25
N SER A 248 56.12 1.87 -9.96
CA SER A 248 55.92 0.66 -9.14
C SER A 248 54.69 -0.14 -9.57
N CYS A 249 53.71 0.53 -10.19
CA CYS A 249 52.40 -0.03 -10.52
C CYS A 249 52.39 -0.95 -11.73
N LYS A 250 53.32 -0.73 -12.66
CA LYS A 250 53.40 -1.49 -13.91
C LYS A 250 53.53 -3.00 -13.68
N SER A 251 54.07 -3.38 -12.52
CA SER A 251 54.25 -4.78 -12.13
C SER A 251 52.96 -5.50 -11.75
N VAL A 252 51.88 -4.75 -11.48
CA VAL A 252 50.60 -5.27 -10.97
C VAL A 252 49.40 -4.90 -11.85
N ILE A 253 49.44 -3.76 -12.55
CA ILE A 253 48.37 -3.32 -13.47
C ILE A 253 49.00 -2.98 -14.83
N ASP A 254 48.51 -3.62 -15.90
CA ASP A 254 48.96 -3.37 -17.27
C ASP A 254 48.56 -1.94 -17.71
N PRO A 255 49.52 -1.03 -17.95
CA PRO A 255 49.23 0.32 -18.38
C PRO A 255 48.62 0.40 -19.79
N ASN A 256 48.66 -0.68 -20.57
CA ASN A 256 48.11 -0.70 -21.93
C ASN A 256 46.59 -0.52 -21.95
N VAL A 257 45.88 -1.00 -20.92
CA VAL A 257 44.41 -0.81 -20.78
C VAL A 257 44.04 0.68 -20.79
N PHE A 258 44.87 1.50 -20.15
CA PHE A 258 44.63 2.94 -20.00
C PHE A 258 45.06 3.71 -21.26
N TYR A 259 46.06 3.20 -21.98
CA TYR A 259 46.46 3.73 -23.28
C TYR A 259 45.36 3.53 -24.33
N GLU A 260 44.77 2.33 -24.42
CA GLU A 260 43.71 2.02 -25.38
C GLU A 260 42.40 2.77 -25.05
N ASN A 261 42.03 2.88 -23.77
CA ASN A 261 40.91 3.74 -23.32
C ASN A 261 41.13 5.19 -23.77
N CYS A 262 42.35 5.70 -23.57
CA CYS A 262 42.71 7.05 -23.98
C CYS A 262 42.58 7.26 -25.48
N LEU A 263 43.04 6.31 -26.29
CA LEU A 263 42.91 6.40 -27.73
C LEU A 263 41.44 6.49 -28.13
N PHE A 264 40.62 5.57 -27.61
CA PHE A 264 39.20 5.51 -27.93
C PHE A 264 38.48 6.82 -27.60
N ASP A 265 38.68 7.34 -26.38
CA ASP A 265 38.03 8.55 -25.88
C ASP A 265 38.48 9.83 -26.56
N TYR A 266 39.78 9.94 -26.87
CA TYR A 266 40.30 11.07 -27.63
C TYR A 266 39.67 11.13 -29.03
N CYS A 267 39.55 9.98 -29.70
CA CYS A 267 38.95 9.89 -31.03
C CYS A 267 37.44 10.11 -31.03
N ALA A 268 36.75 9.88 -29.91
CA ALA A 268 35.34 10.23 -29.71
C ALA A 268 35.10 11.74 -29.48
N GLY A 269 36.16 12.57 -29.42
CA GLY A 269 36.08 14.02 -29.31
C GLY A 269 35.95 14.57 -27.89
N LYS A 270 36.34 13.78 -26.87
CA LYS A 270 36.37 14.21 -25.46
C LYS A 270 37.57 15.13 -25.17
N ASP A 271 37.45 15.98 -24.14
CA ASP A 271 38.54 16.84 -23.66
C ASP A 271 39.66 16.00 -23.01
N ILE A 272 40.85 16.09 -23.60
CA ILE A 272 42.03 15.34 -23.19
C ILE A 272 42.49 15.64 -21.75
N SER A 273 42.41 16.89 -21.29
CA SER A 273 42.98 17.25 -19.99
C SER A 273 42.18 16.62 -18.85
N ASN A 274 40.85 16.68 -18.94
CA ASN A 274 39.96 16.05 -17.97
C ASN A 274 40.08 14.53 -18.02
N PHE A 275 40.14 13.96 -19.23
CA PHE A 275 40.26 12.53 -19.43
C PHE A 275 41.57 11.95 -18.85
N LEU A 276 42.70 12.61 -19.07
CA LEU A 276 43.99 12.15 -18.53
C LEU A 276 44.01 12.14 -17.00
N CYS A 277 43.37 13.14 -16.38
CA CYS A 277 43.25 13.20 -14.92
C CYS A 277 42.36 12.10 -14.37
N GLN A 278 41.20 11.86 -14.99
CA GLN A 278 40.31 10.75 -14.61
C GLN A 278 41.00 9.39 -14.79
N THR A 279 41.71 9.20 -15.90
CA THR A 279 42.44 7.96 -16.19
C THR A 279 43.56 7.71 -15.17
N ALA A 280 44.29 8.76 -14.80
CA ALA A 280 45.36 8.67 -13.80
C ALA A 280 44.81 8.46 -12.38
N GLU A 281 43.66 9.03 -12.04
CA GLU A 281 42.94 8.78 -10.77
C GLU A 281 42.56 7.29 -10.66
N ILE A 282 41.92 6.75 -11.69
CA ILE A 282 41.53 5.34 -11.77
C ILE A 282 42.75 4.42 -11.66
N TYR A 283 43.82 4.74 -12.39
CA TYR A 283 45.06 3.96 -12.34
C TYR A 283 45.69 4.01 -10.94
N THR A 284 45.64 5.17 -10.27
CA THR A 284 46.13 5.34 -8.90
C THR A 284 45.37 4.45 -7.93
N ASP A 285 44.05 4.42 -8.02
CA ASP A 285 43.19 3.65 -7.11
C ASP A 285 43.41 2.13 -7.30
N ALA A 286 43.43 1.67 -8.56
CA ALA A 286 43.76 0.27 -8.88
C ALA A 286 45.14 -0.13 -8.32
N CYS A 287 46.12 0.78 -8.42
CA CYS A 287 47.46 0.56 -7.95
C CYS A 287 47.56 0.41 -6.42
N ARG A 288 46.92 1.34 -5.71
CA ARG A 288 46.92 1.36 -4.24
C ARG A 288 46.21 0.13 -3.68
N GLN A 289 45.13 -0.33 -4.34
CA GLN A 289 44.47 -1.59 -3.99
C GLN A 289 45.40 -2.81 -4.12
N ALA A 290 46.26 -2.82 -5.14
CA ALA A 290 47.29 -3.85 -5.28
C ALA A 290 48.44 -3.73 -4.24
N GLY A 291 48.31 -2.84 -3.24
CA GLY A 291 49.29 -2.61 -2.20
C GLY A 291 50.49 -1.80 -2.65
N VAL A 292 50.40 -1.14 -3.81
CA VAL A 292 51.50 -0.38 -4.40
C VAL A 292 51.33 1.12 -4.10
N HIS A 293 52.37 1.70 -3.50
CA HIS A 293 52.41 3.14 -3.25
C HIS A 293 52.55 3.91 -4.58
N VAL A 294 51.69 4.92 -4.77
CA VAL A 294 51.72 5.85 -5.92
C VAL A 294 52.14 7.23 -5.43
N TYR A 295 53.14 7.82 -6.09
CA TYR A 295 53.63 9.17 -5.78
C TYR A 295 52.74 10.26 -6.39
N ASP A 296 52.94 11.53 -6.04
CA ASP A 296 52.07 12.66 -6.47
C ASP A 296 51.94 12.75 -8.00
N TRP A 297 50.84 12.21 -8.51
CA TRP A 297 50.49 12.18 -9.92
C TRP A 297 49.69 13.42 -10.32
N ARG A 298 48.92 14.03 -9.40
CA ARG A 298 48.12 15.23 -9.67
C ARG A 298 49.01 16.45 -9.89
N GLY A 299 50.03 16.63 -9.06
CA GLY A 299 51.04 17.67 -9.27
C GLY A 299 51.82 17.48 -10.57
N PHE A 300 52.13 16.23 -10.91
CA PHE A 300 52.83 15.88 -12.15
C PHE A 300 52.01 16.18 -13.41
N LEU A 301 50.73 15.81 -13.43
CA LEU A 301 49.82 16.04 -14.56
C LEU A 301 49.12 17.39 -14.53
N LYS A 302 49.30 18.18 -13.47
CA LYS A 302 48.55 19.42 -13.19
C LYS A 302 47.04 19.20 -13.15
N CYS A 303 46.63 18.08 -12.58
CA CYS A 303 45.23 17.73 -12.42
C CYS A 303 44.59 18.51 -11.27
N PRO A 304 43.31 18.91 -11.40
CA PRO A 304 42.60 19.57 -10.32
C PRO A 304 42.47 18.62 -9.11
N THR A 305 42.49 19.21 -7.92
CA THR A 305 42.12 18.51 -6.69
C THR A 305 40.61 18.29 -6.66
N PRO A 306 40.12 17.17 -6.13
CA PRO A 306 38.69 16.93 -5.93
C PRO A 306 38.02 18.06 -5.14
N ASN A 307 36.80 18.42 -5.56
CA ASN A 307 35.96 19.35 -4.81
C ASN A 307 35.38 18.63 -3.59
N CYS A 308 35.71 19.11 -2.39
CA CYS A 308 35.21 18.55 -1.16
C CYS A 308 33.92 19.22 -0.69
N PRO A 309 33.02 18.49 0.00
CA PRO A 309 31.82 19.06 0.59
C PRO A 309 32.12 20.17 1.60
N ALA A 310 31.09 20.93 1.99
CA ALA A 310 31.24 21.96 3.02
C ALA A 310 31.83 21.39 4.33
N ASN A 311 32.72 22.17 4.96
CA ASN A 311 33.47 21.80 6.17
C ASN A 311 34.43 20.61 5.98
N SER A 312 35.02 20.49 4.79
CA SER A 312 36.03 19.48 4.48
C SER A 312 37.04 19.98 3.45
N HIS A 313 38.21 19.35 3.42
CA HIS A 313 39.28 19.65 2.48
C HIS A 313 39.90 18.36 1.93
N PHE A 314 40.58 18.47 0.78
CA PHE A 314 41.22 17.33 0.12
C PHE A 314 42.59 17.03 0.71
N GLU A 315 42.87 15.76 0.95
CA GLU A 315 44.19 15.25 1.29
C GLU A 315 44.60 14.13 0.32
N SER A 316 45.88 14.12 -0.09
CA SER A 316 46.44 13.08 -0.97
C SER A 316 46.64 11.73 -0.28
N CYS A 317 46.54 11.71 1.05
CA CYS A 317 46.71 10.56 1.92
C CYS A 317 45.85 10.79 3.18
N ALA A 318 44.55 10.59 3.04
CA ALA A 318 43.59 10.74 4.12
C ALA A 318 43.15 9.39 4.68
N CYS A 319 42.82 9.40 5.98
CA CYS A 319 41.99 8.39 6.62
C CYS A 319 40.90 9.13 7.42
N PRO A 320 39.78 9.53 6.78
CA PRO A 320 38.82 10.44 7.37
C PRO A 320 38.16 9.89 8.64
N ALA A 321 37.99 10.75 9.65
CA ALA A 321 37.26 10.40 10.87
C ALA A 321 35.74 10.44 10.61
N THR A 322 35.03 9.43 11.10
CA THR A 322 33.58 9.31 10.95
C THR A 322 32.88 9.34 12.31
N CYS A 323 31.56 9.49 12.32
CA CYS A 323 30.78 9.45 13.55
C CYS A 323 30.88 8.09 14.28
N GLU A 324 31.04 7.00 13.55
CA GLU A 324 31.22 5.65 14.08
C GLU A 324 32.67 5.36 14.48
N ASN A 325 33.63 6.03 13.83
CA ASN A 325 35.05 5.92 14.15
C ASN A 325 35.74 7.29 14.19
N PRO A 326 35.58 8.05 15.30
CA PRO A 326 36.15 9.40 15.43
C PRO A 326 37.68 9.43 15.52
N THR A 327 38.31 8.27 15.73
CA THR A 327 39.76 8.12 15.92
C THR A 327 40.28 6.98 15.05
N PRO A 328 40.55 7.27 13.76
CA PRO A 328 40.98 6.25 12.82
C PRO A 328 42.32 5.59 13.21
N SER A 329 42.44 4.29 12.94
CA SER A 329 43.57 3.46 13.39
C SER A 329 44.88 3.80 12.69
N ALA A 330 46.01 3.47 13.32
CA ALA A 330 47.33 3.62 12.71
C ALA A 330 47.46 2.83 11.39
N ALA A 331 46.85 1.65 11.30
CA ALA A 331 46.83 0.84 10.08
C ALA A 331 46.11 1.54 8.91
N CYS A 332 45.05 2.30 9.19
CA CYS A 332 44.36 3.08 8.16
C CYS A 332 45.20 4.27 7.71
N LYS A 333 45.87 4.96 8.65
CA LYS A 333 46.79 6.06 8.31
C LYS A 333 47.97 5.58 7.47
N ALA A 334 48.45 4.36 7.71
CA ALA A 334 49.52 3.74 6.92
C ALA A 334 49.07 3.31 5.50
N ASN A 335 47.79 3.02 5.30
CA ASN A 335 47.19 2.63 4.01
C ASN A 335 46.13 3.65 3.57
N CYS A 336 46.45 4.93 3.75
CA CYS A 336 45.59 6.05 3.41
C CYS A 336 45.26 6.09 1.90
N VAL A 337 44.17 6.76 1.55
CA VAL A 337 43.77 6.99 0.16
C VAL A 337 43.51 8.48 -0.06
N GLU A 338 43.49 8.89 -1.32
CA GLU A 338 43.00 10.23 -1.68
C GLU A 338 41.54 10.36 -1.24
N ALA A 339 41.28 11.35 -0.38
CA ALA A 339 39.95 11.56 0.16
C ALA A 339 39.77 12.99 0.66
N CYS A 340 38.51 13.40 0.79
CA CYS A 340 38.12 14.57 1.53
C CYS A 340 38.07 14.23 3.03
N THR A 341 38.75 15.00 3.85
CA THR A 341 38.69 14.90 5.31
C THR A 341 37.91 16.08 5.87
N CYS A 342 37.12 15.84 6.92
CA CYS A 342 36.40 16.91 7.59
C CYS A 342 37.37 17.84 8.32
N ASP A 343 37.03 19.12 8.36
CA ASP A 343 37.79 20.12 9.12
C ASP A 343 37.74 19.83 10.63
N ASP A 344 38.68 20.38 11.39
CA ASP A 344 38.77 20.18 12.84
C ASP A 344 37.44 20.53 13.54
N GLY A 345 36.92 19.59 14.33
CA GLY A 345 35.64 19.72 15.03
C GLY A 345 34.44 19.10 14.30
N TYR A 346 34.64 18.62 13.08
CA TYR A 346 33.64 17.93 12.26
C TYR A 346 33.97 16.44 12.10
N LEU A 347 32.95 15.63 11.82
CA LEU A 347 33.04 14.19 11.54
C LEU A 347 32.16 13.84 10.35
N TRP A 348 32.56 12.81 9.59
CA TRP A 348 31.71 12.27 8.52
C TRP A 348 30.48 11.56 9.10
N SER A 349 29.29 12.06 8.73
CA SER A 349 27.98 11.46 9.00
C SER A 349 27.34 11.08 7.67
N GLY A 350 27.48 9.82 7.26
CA GLY A 350 27.11 9.39 5.91
C GLY A 350 27.94 10.12 4.85
N ASN A 351 27.35 11.09 4.14
CA ASN A 351 28.00 11.85 3.07
C ASN A 351 28.24 13.35 3.38
N LYS A 352 28.18 13.75 4.65
CA LYS A 352 28.40 15.15 5.06
C LYS A 352 29.32 15.25 6.27
N CYS A 353 30.09 16.32 6.33
CA CYS A 353 30.81 16.71 7.53
C CYS A 353 29.90 17.50 8.46
N VAL A 354 29.59 16.91 9.61
CA VAL A 354 28.72 17.51 10.64
C VAL A 354 29.53 17.78 11.91
N PRO A 355 29.16 18.78 12.72
CA PRO A 355 29.74 18.97 14.04
C PRO A 355 29.66 17.67 14.88
N LYS A 356 30.66 17.40 15.73
CA LYS A 356 30.72 16.18 16.56
C LYS A 356 29.43 15.89 17.36
N ASN A 357 28.71 16.93 17.80
CA ASN A 357 27.46 16.81 18.56
C ASN A 357 26.20 16.60 17.68
N GLN A 358 26.35 16.54 16.36
CA GLN A 358 25.28 16.30 15.39
C GLN A 358 25.49 14.99 14.64
N CYS A 359 26.32 14.09 15.18
CA CYS A 359 26.47 12.76 14.64
C CYS A 359 25.16 11.97 14.67
N GLY A 360 25.00 11.11 13.67
CA GLY A 360 23.89 10.18 13.58
C GLY A 360 24.02 8.98 14.52
N CYS A 361 23.19 7.97 14.29
CA CYS A 361 23.07 6.78 15.12
C CYS A 361 23.28 5.52 14.28
N VAL A 362 23.77 4.44 14.88
CA VAL A 362 23.76 3.10 14.26
C VAL A 362 22.56 2.32 14.78
N TYR A 363 21.61 2.03 13.90
CA TYR A 363 20.53 1.11 14.17
C TYR A 363 21.00 -0.33 13.95
N LYS A 364 20.68 -1.22 14.89
CA LYS A 364 21.03 -2.64 14.84
C LYS A 364 19.78 -3.50 15.00
N ASN A 365 19.60 -4.47 14.10
CA ASN A 365 18.48 -5.41 14.16
C ASN A 365 18.87 -6.74 13.49
N ASP A 366 18.79 -7.85 14.21
CA ASP A 366 18.91 -9.23 13.68
C ASP A 366 19.96 -9.42 12.56
N GLY A 367 21.20 -9.01 12.82
CA GLY A 367 22.32 -9.19 11.89
C GLY A 367 22.46 -8.11 10.80
N GLU A 368 21.63 -7.08 10.85
CA GLU A 368 21.73 -5.86 10.04
C GLU A 368 22.17 -4.67 10.90
N GLU A 369 23.09 -3.87 10.38
CA GLU A 369 23.44 -2.57 10.94
C GLU A 369 23.27 -1.50 9.86
N ARG A 370 22.53 -0.44 10.20
CA ARG A 370 22.24 0.69 9.31
C ARG A 370 22.58 2.00 10.00
N TYR A 371 23.28 2.88 9.29
CA TYR A 371 23.48 4.25 9.77
C TYR A 371 22.23 5.11 9.53
N LEU A 372 21.87 5.89 10.55
CA LEU A 372 20.77 6.87 10.53
C LEU A 372 21.33 8.25 10.80
N GLN A 373 20.96 9.24 9.99
CA GLN A 373 21.30 10.63 10.25
C GLN A 373 20.58 11.14 11.51
N ALA A 374 21.12 12.18 12.15
CA ALA A 374 20.46 12.81 13.29
C ALA A 374 19.04 13.29 12.93
N GLY A 375 18.03 12.83 13.67
CA GLY A 375 16.61 13.11 13.43
C GLY A 375 15.93 12.18 12.40
N GLU A 376 16.66 11.30 11.72
CA GLU A 376 16.08 10.37 10.74
C GLU A 376 15.16 9.35 11.43
N SER A 377 13.99 9.14 10.86
CA SER A 377 13.01 8.12 11.27
C SER A 377 12.86 7.06 10.19
N ILE A 378 12.85 5.79 10.58
CA ILE A 378 12.70 4.64 9.69
C ILE A 378 11.65 3.64 10.20
N TRP A 379 11.07 2.88 9.28
CA TRP A 379 10.34 1.66 9.63
C TRP A 379 11.32 0.51 9.76
N ALA A 380 11.36 -0.10 10.95
CA ALA A 380 12.32 -1.15 11.34
C ALA A 380 12.00 -2.52 10.75
N ASP A 381 10.76 -2.74 10.33
CA ASP A 381 10.28 -4.02 9.81
C ASP A 381 9.59 -3.84 8.45
N LYS A 382 9.26 -4.98 7.82
CA LYS A 382 8.63 -5.01 6.51
C LYS A 382 7.12 -4.68 6.55
N SER A 383 6.50 -4.72 7.72
CA SER A 383 5.06 -4.54 7.96
C SER A 383 4.69 -3.14 8.48
N CYS A 384 5.66 -2.26 8.66
CA CYS A 384 5.51 -0.95 9.29
C CYS A 384 4.82 -1.07 10.66
N THR A 385 5.29 -2.00 11.50
CA THR A 385 4.78 -2.23 12.86
C THR A 385 5.64 -1.58 13.95
N LYS A 386 6.85 -1.15 13.59
CA LYS A 386 7.83 -0.54 14.48
C LYS A 386 8.56 0.58 13.77
N LYS A 387 8.54 1.77 14.36
CA LYS A 387 9.21 2.97 13.85
C LYS A 387 10.35 3.36 14.78
N CYS A 388 11.51 3.61 14.22
CA CYS A 388 12.73 3.94 14.96
C CYS A 388 13.29 5.27 14.51
N THR A 389 13.66 6.12 15.47
CA THR A 389 14.15 7.48 15.23
C THR A 389 15.52 7.67 15.88
N CYS A 390 16.47 8.24 15.14
CA CYS A 390 17.75 8.68 15.69
C CYS A 390 17.57 10.03 16.39
N SER A 391 17.72 10.07 17.71
CA SER A 391 17.56 11.30 18.50
C SER A 391 18.74 12.25 18.27
N SER A 392 18.44 13.46 17.78
CA SER A 392 19.44 14.51 17.53
C SER A 392 20.12 15.03 18.81
N ASN A 393 19.57 14.76 20.00
CA ASN A 393 20.06 15.31 21.26
C ASN A 393 21.10 14.43 21.95
N ASN A 394 21.01 13.10 21.79
CA ASN A 394 21.85 12.15 22.51
C ASN A 394 22.43 11.05 21.60
N GLY A 395 22.17 11.07 20.29
CA GLY A 395 22.72 10.10 19.34
C GLY A 395 22.23 8.66 19.57
N GLN A 396 21.07 8.48 20.22
CA GLN A 396 20.47 7.16 20.48
C GLN A 396 19.27 6.90 19.58
N VAL A 397 19.08 5.63 19.21
CA VAL A 397 17.88 5.20 18.48
C VAL A 397 16.76 4.87 19.46
N THR A 398 15.61 5.50 19.28
CA THR A 398 14.37 5.22 20.03
C THR A 398 13.35 4.60 19.10
N CYS A 399 12.72 3.49 19.50
CA CYS A 399 11.73 2.80 18.68
C CYS A 399 10.37 2.70 19.39
N GLU A 400 9.30 2.90 18.64
CA GLU A 400 7.92 2.83 19.10
C GLU A 400 7.12 1.88 18.20
N ASN A 401 6.11 1.21 18.77
CA ASN A 401 5.17 0.40 18.00
C ASN A 401 4.14 1.34 17.36
N GLU A 402 4.00 1.26 16.04
CA GLU A 402 3.07 2.07 15.26
C GLU A 402 2.56 1.18 14.12
N SER A 403 1.34 1.36 13.66
CA SER A 403 0.78 0.62 12.53
C SER A 403 0.36 1.57 11.43
N CYS A 404 0.39 1.12 10.18
CA CYS A 404 -0.13 1.92 9.09
C CYS A 404 -1.60 2.33 9.33
N PRO A 405 -1.96 3.59 9.05
CA PRO A 405 -3.36 4.02 9.07
C PRO A 405 -4.24 3.13 8.18
N LEU A 406 -5.52 2.99 8.52
CA LEU A 406 -6.46 2.27 7.66
C LEU A 406 -6.52 2.87 6.25
N GLY A 407 -6.68 2.00 5.26
CA GLY A 407 -6.64 2.39 3.85
C GLY A 407 -5.21 2.66 3.34
N THR A 408 -4.18 2.35 4.15
CA THR A 408 -2.78 2.39 3.73
C THR A 408 -2.09 1.05 3.98
N GLU A 409 -1.13 0.70 3.14
CA GLU A 409 -0.31 -0.51 3.23
C GLU A 409 1.17 -0.15 3.30
N CYS A 410 1.94 -0.93 4.05
CA CYS A 410 3.38 -0.77 4.15
C CYS A 410 4.07 -1.22 2.86
N THR A 411 4.54 -0.26 2.05
CA THR A 411 5.27 -0.56 0.82
C THR A 411 6.42 0.43 0.63
N VAL A 412 7.27 0.14 -0.35
CA VAL A 412 8.45 0.96 -0.67
C VAL A 412 8.13 1.79 -1.92
N VAL A 413 7.96 3.10 -1.75
CA VAL A 413 7.73 4.05 -2.86
C VAL A 413 8.94 4.96 -2.99
N SER A 414 9.45 5.09 -4.21
CA SER A 414 10.63 5.91 -4.52
C SER A 414 11.85 5.59 -3.64
N GLY A 415 11.99 4.32 -3.23
CA GLY A 415 13.10 3.87 -2.39
C GLY A 415 12.93 4.11 -0.90
N THR A 416 11.77 4.60 -0.43
CA THR A 416 11.50 4.78 1.00
C THR A 416 10.34 3.90 1.43
N ARG A 417 10.54 3.11 2.48
CA ARG A 417 9.46 2.34 3.10
C ARG A 417 8.52 3.27 3.85
N GLY A 418 7.22 3.10 3.67
CA GLY A 418 6.21 3.83 4.41
C GLY A 418 4.80 3.34 4.12
N CYS A 419 3.84 3.90 4.85
CA CYS A 419 2.43 3.62 4.66
C CYS A 419 1.89 4.38 3.45
N GLN A 420 1.51 3.65 2.41
CA GLN A 420 1.01 4.21 1.15
C GLN A 420 -0.46 3.90 0.99
N LYS A 421 -1.24 4.81 0.42
CA LYS A 421 -2.67 4.56 0.17
C LYS A 421 -2.83 3.30 -0.69
N VAL A 422 -3.66 2.38 -0.22
CA VAL A 422 -4.10 1.24 -1.01
C VAL A 422 -5.04 1.81 -2.08
N PRO A 423 -4.85 1.49 -3.37
CA PRO A 423 -5.83 1.84 -4.40
C PRO A 423 -7.22 1.34 -3.98
N GLN A 424 -8.26 2.12 -4.23
CA GLN A 424 -9.64 1.77 -3.88
C GLN A 424 -10.52 1.93 -5.12
N ALA A 425 -11.60 1.15 -5.17
CA ALA A 425 -12.69 1.35 -6.12
C ALA A 425 -13.99 1.58 -5.38
N THR A 426 -14.82 2.46 -5.90
CA THR A 426 -16.11 2.82 -5.30
C THR A 426 -17.21 2.53 -6.30
N CYS A 427 -18.18 1.71 -5.88
CA CYS A 427 -19.47 1.59 -6.53
C CYS A 427 -20.42 2.64 -5.95
N ASN A 428 -21.16 3.34 -6.80
CA ASN A 428 -22.14 4.35 -6.42
C ASN A 428 -23.54 3.93 -6.90
N ILE A 429 -24.49 3.86 -5.97
CA ILE A 429 -25.91 3.55 -6.22
C ILE A 429 -26.70 4.78 -5.80
N TYR A 430 -27.36 5.45 -6.72
CA TYR A 430 -28.06 6.71 -6.43
C TYR A 430 -29.34 6.89 -7.25
N GLY A 431 -30.29 7.68 -6.75
CA GLY A 431 -31.51 7.99 -7.50
C GLY A 431 -32.42 6.80 -7.75
N ASP A 432 -33.16 6.82 -8.88
CA ASP A 432 -34.08 5.75 -9.26
C ASP A 432 -33.42 4.62 -10.07
N PRO A 433 -32.92 3.57 -9.40
CA PRO A 433 -31.51 3.55 -9.07
C PRO A 433 -30.59 3.47 -10.28
N HIS A 434 -29.68 4.43 -10.34
CA HIS A 434 -28.54 4.50 -11.23
C HIS A 434 -27.33 3.85 -10.56
N TYR A 435 -26.59 3.02 -11.30
CA TYR A 435 -25.40 2.33 -10.82
C TYR A 435 -24.17 2.82 -11.56
N ASN A 436 -23.14 3.21 -10.81
CA ASN A 436 -21.75 3.27 -11.27
C ASN A 436 -20.99 2.14 -10.56
N THR A 437 -20.52 1.16 -11.33
CA THR A 437 -19.80 -0.03 -10.82
C THR A 437 -18.36 0.28 -10.42
N PHE A 438 -17.68 -0.70 -9.81
CA PHE A 438 -16.26 -0.56 -9.42
C PHE A 438 -15.32 -0.24 -10.59
N ASP A 439 -15.66 -0.66 -11.80
CA ASP A 439 -14.90 -0.42 -13.03
C ASP A 439 -15.43 0.78 -13.85
N ASN A 440 -16.25 1.63 -13.22
CA ASN A 440 -16.89 2.81 -13.82
C ASN A 440 -17.85 2.49 -14.99
N GLY A 441 -18.38 1.27 -15.07
CA GLY A 441 -19.51 0.95 -15.94
C GLY A 441 -20.82 1.49 -15.36
N THR A 442 -21.69 2.04 -16.21
CA THR A 442 -22.95 2.70 -15.81
C THR A 442 -24.18 1.97 -16.35
N TYR A 443 -25.23 1.80 -15.55
CA TYR A 443 -26.54 1.30 -15.99
C TYR A 443 -27.66 1.69 -15.01
N ASP A 444 -28.92 1.57 -15.44
CA ASP A 444 -30.10 1.93 -14.66
C ASP A 444 -30.93 0.68 -14.32
N PHE A 445 -31.41 0.58 -13.07
CA PHE A 445 -32.24 -0.53 -12.62
C PHE A 445 -33.26 -0.13 -11.53
N GLN A 446 -34.53 -0.02 -11.92
CA GLN A 446 -35.66 0.47 -11.12
C GLN A 446 -36.40 -0.65 -10.35
N GLY A 447 -35.65 -1.63 -9.83
CA GLY A 447 -36.20 -2.73 -9.05
C GLY A 447 -36.59 -2.30 -7.62
N THR A 448 -37.71 -2.83 -7.10
CA THR A 448 -38.28 -2.45 -5.77
C THR A 448 -38.09 -3.52 -4.70
N CYS A 449 -37.04 -4.32 -4.83
CA CYS A 449 -36.76 -5.46 -3.98
C CYS A 449 -35.45 -5.27 -3.21
N THR A 450 -35.05 -6.34 -2.53
CA THR A 450 -33.74 -6.48 -1.89
C THR A 450 -32.78 -7.15 -2.87
N TYR A 451 -31.62 -6.53 -3.08
CA TYR A 451 -30.61 -7.00 -4.05
C TYR A 451 -29.23 -7.08 -3.42
N THR A 452 -28.44 -8.09 -3.79
CA THR A 452 -27.02 -8.14 -3.48
C THR A 452 -26.28 -7.09 -4.31
N ALA A 453 -25.93 -5.97 -3.66
CA ALA A 453 -25.21 -4.88 -4.31
C ALA A 453 -23.76 -5.27 -4.58
N ALA A 454 -23.04 -5.74 -3.56
CA ALA A 454 -21.67 -6.20 -3.69
C ALA A 454 -21.36 -7.26 -2.65
N LYS A 455 -20.63 -8.31 -3.02
CA LYS A 455 -20.06 -9.26 -2.06
C LYS A 455 -18.70 -9.77 -2.51
N GLY A 456 -17.91 -10.28 -1.57
CA GLY A 456 -16.65 -10.94 -1.86
C GLY A 456 -16.86 -12.32 -2.50
N CYS A 457 -16.30 -12.54 -3.69
CA CYS A 457 -16.50 -13.75 -4.49
C CYS A 457 -15.16 -14.40 -4.85
N HIS A 458 -15.14 -15.73 -4.99
CA HIS A 458 -13.93 -16.50 -5.32
C HIS A 458 -12.76 -16.26 -4.34
N LEU A 459 -13.07 -16.21 -3.05
CA LEU A 459 -12.12 -15.92 -1.97
C LEU A 459 -11.34 -17.15 -1.48
N ASP A 460 -11.68 -18.36 -1.96
CA ASP A 460 -11.00 -19.59 -1.58
C ASP A 460 -9.49 -19.52 -1.84
N GLY A 461 -8.69 -19.86 -0.83
CA GLY A 461 -7.23 -19.78 -0.89
C GLY A 461 -6.65 -18.37 -0.75
N THR A 462 -7.48 -17.34 -0.58
CA THR A 462 -7.02 -15.97 -0.30
C THR A 462 -7.02 -15.65 1.20
N LYS A 463 -6.41 -14.52 1.57
CA LYS A 463 -6.49 -13.96 2.94
C LYS A 463 -7.53 -12.83 3.08
N LEU A 464 -8.40 -12.67 2.07
CA LEU A 464 -9.38 -11.59 2.04
C LEU A 464 -10.57 -11.91 2.95
N THR A 465 -11.09 -10.89 3.62
CA THR A 465 -12.27 -11.01 4.49
C THR A 465 -13.54 -11.11 3.64
N PRO A 466 -14.40 -12.12 3.85
CA PRO A 466 -15.72 -12.16 3.23
C PRO A 466 -16.61 -11.02 3.72
N PHE A 467 -17.37 -10.43 2.81
CA PHE A 467 -18.40 -9.44 3.12
C PHE A 467 -19.55 -9.56 2.12
N GLU A 468 -20.73 -9.09 2.53
CA GLU A 468 -21.87 -8.89 1.64
C GLU A 468 -22.58 -7.57 1.99
N VAL A 469 -22.91 -6.79 0.96
CA VAL A 469 -23.69 -5.56 1.05
C VAL A 469 -24.96 -5.75 0.24
N VAL A 470 -26.09 -5.58 0.90
CA VAL A 470 -27.43 -5.76 0.35
C VAL A 470 -28.19 -4.45 0.46
N VAL A 471 -28.90 -4.08 -0.61
CA VAL A 471 -29.68 -2.84 -0.67
C VAL A 471 -31.15 -3.18 -0.95
N GLU A 472 -32.05 -2.70 -0.11
CA GLU A 472 -33.50 -2.74 -0.32
C GLU A 472 -33.95 -1.41 -0.91
N ASN A 473 -34.57 -1.47 -2.09
CA ASN A 473 -35.18 -0.32 -2.73
C ASN A 473 -36.71 -0.36 -2.55
N GLU A 474 -37.32 0.79 -2.30
CA GLU A 474 -38.79 0.92 -2.25
C GLU A 474 -39.29 2.08 -3.10
N LYS A 475 -40.54 2.01 -3.54
CA LYS A 475 -41.19 3.16 -4.20
C LYS A 475 -41.27 4.33 -3.22
N TRP A 476 -40.84 5.51 -3.65
CA TRP A 476 -40.75 6.65 -2.74
C TRP A 476 -42.09 7.38 -2.59
N SER A 477 -42.98 6.83 -1.75
CA SER A 477 -44.33 7.34 -1.52
C SER A 477 -44.43 8.66 -0.76
N GLU A 478 -43.31 9.20 -0.26
CA GLU A 478 -43.29 10.46 0.48
C GLU A 478 -43.41 11.69 -0.44
N ILE A 479 -42.99 11.57 -1.71
CA ILE A 479 -43.08 12.65 -2.69
C ILE A 479 -44.40 12.59 -3.45
N GLN A 480 -44.87 11.39 -3.81
CA GLN A 480 -46.07 11.18 -4.64
C GLN A 480 -46.90 9.99 -4.15
N ALA A 481 -48.22 10.08 -4.32
CA ALA A 481 -49.14 8.99 -3.98
C ALA A 481 -48.96 7.75 -4.88
N THR A 482 -48.50 7.93 -6.12
CA THR A 482 -48.17 6.87 -7.08
C THR A 482 -46.76 7.09 -7.63
N PRO A 483 -45.71 6.67 -6.91
CA PRO A 483 -44.33 6.98 -7.29
C PRO A 483 -43.93 6.24 -8.55
N ASN A 484 -43.30 6.98 -9.47
CA ASN A 484 -42.58 6.41 -10.60
C ASN A 484 -41.11 6.12 -10.27
N VAL A 485 -40.62 6.60 -9.12
CA VAL A 485 -39.25 6.39 -8.63
C VAL A 485 -39.19 5.42 -7.45
N SER A 486 -38.10 4.68 -7.40
CA SER A 486 -37.68 3.82 -6.30
C SER A 486 -36.36 4.32 -5.70
N MET A 487 -36.14 4.11 -4.40
CA MET A 487 -34.96 4.61 -3.71
C MET A 487 -34.49 3.62 -2.64
N ALA A 488 -33.21 3.67 -2.30
CA ALA A 488 -32.64 2.87 -1.22
C ALA A 488 -33.30 3.21 0.13
N LYS A 489 -33.82 2.20 0.82
CA LYS A 489 -34.48 2.29 2.13
C LYS A 489 -33.66 1.65 3.24
N VAL A 490 -33.08 0.49 2.94
CA VAL A 490 -32.31 -0.32 3.89
C VAL A 490 -31.00 -0.73 3.23
N VAL A 491 -29.90 -0.54 3.95
CA VAL A 491 -28.58 -1.06 3.60
C VAL A 491 -28.18 -2.04 4.68
N VAL A 492 -27.92 -3.28 4.29
CA VAL A 492 -27.47 -4.36 5.17
C VAL A 492 -26.02 -4.69 4.82
N VAL A 493 -25.15 -4.73 5.82
CA VAL A 493 -23.77 -5.16 5.69
C VAL A 493 -23.56 -6.39 6.57
N GLU A 494 -23.18 -7.50 5.95
CA GLU A 494 -22.79 -8.73 6.62
C GLU A 494 -21.26 -8.87 6.57
N VAL A 495 -20.63 -8.87 7.75
CA VAL A 495 -19.17 -8.93 7.88
C VAL A 495 -18.79 -9.45 9.26
N TYR A 496 -17.74 -10.28 9.35
CA TYR A 496 -17.29 -10.88 10.62
C TYR A 496 -18.40 -11.62 11.41
N GLY A 497 -19.39 -12.18 10.69
CA GLY A 497 -20.56 -12.82 11.31
C GLY A 497 -21.56 -11.85 11.96
N MET A 498 -21.39 -10.53 11.77
CA MET A 498 -22.32 -9.50 12.21
C MET A 498 -23.24 -9.08 11.07
N THR A 499 -24.51 -8.82 11.39
CA THR A 499 -25.47 -8.17 10.48
C THR A 499 -25.70 -6.74 10.96
N ILE A 500 -25.31 -5.77 10.14
CA ILE A 500 -25.36 -4.34 10.44
C ILE A 500 -26.33 -3.67 9.46
N ILE A 501 -27.35 -3.00 9.98
CA ILE A 501 -28.46 -2.47 9.17
C ILE A 501 -28.60 -0.96 9.39
N LEU A 502 -28.48 -0.21 8.31
CA LEU A 502 -28.87 1.20 8.23
C LEU A 502 -30.24 1.29 7.55
N ARG A 503 -31.17 2.05 8.14
CA ARG A 503 -32.54 2.18 7.65
C ARG A 503 -32.96 3.64 7.67
N ARG A 504 -33.46 4.18 6.54
CA ARG A 504 -33.86 5.59 6.33
C ARG A 504 -34.53 6.26 7.54
N ASN A 505 -35.50 5.58 8.16
CA ASN A 505 -36.30 6.12 9.27
C ASN A 505 -35.71 5.90 10.68
N GLN A 506 -34.45 5.46 10.79
CA GLN A 506 -33.72 5.25 12.04
C GLN A 506 -32.47 6.13 12.06
N LEU A 507 -32.67 7.44 11.95
CA LEU A 507 -31.59 8.42 12.00
C LEU A 507 -30.80 8.30 13.32
N HIS A 508 -29.48 8.47 13.24
CA HIS A 508 -28.56 8.44 14.39
C HIS A 508 -28.44 7.09 15.11
N GLN A 509 -29.01 6.02 14.54
CA GLN A 509 -28.95 4.68 15.10
C GLN A 509 -28.63 3.65 14.00
N VAL A 510 -28.08 2.52 14.42
CA VAL A 510 -27.78 1.37 13.57
C VAL A 510 -28.29 0.12 14.26
N MET A 511 -28.80 -0.85 13.50
CA MET A 511 -29.20 -2.13 14.06
C MET A 511 -28.08 -3.16 13.87
N ILE A 512 -27.59 -3.74 14.96
CA ILE A 512 -26.48 -4.68 14.98
C ILE A 512 -26.99 -5.99 15.59
N ASN A 513 -26.97 -7.07 14.82
CA ASN A 513 -27.46 -8.39 15.25
C ASN A 513 -28.87 -8.32 15.87
N GLY A 514 -29.73 -7.47 15.30
CA GLY A 514 -31.10 -7.24 15.73
C GLY A 514 -31.28 -6.24 16.88
N VAL A 515 -30.22 -5.71 17.50
CA VAL A 515 -30.28 -4.69 18.57
C VAL A 515 -30.10 -3.30 17.98
N LEU A 516 -30.96 -2.35 18.34
CA LEU A 516 -30.85 -0.96 17.91
C LEU A 516 -29.86 -0.20 18.82
N THR A 517 -28.87 0.45 18.22
CA THR A 517 -27.75 1.08 18.95
C THR A 517 -27.47 2.49 18.41
N ASN A 518 -27.14 3.43 19.30
CA ASN A 518 -26.77 4.79 18.88
C ASN A 518 -25.38 4.81 18.25
N ILE A 519 -25.22 5.54 17.15
CA ILE A 519 -23.90 5.77 16.55
C ILE A 519 -23.22 7.02 17.17
N PRO A 520 -21.88 7.07 17.25
CA PRO A 520 -20.95 6.09 16.75
C PRO A 520 -20.85 4.83 17.62
N VAL A 521 -20.39 3.75 17.00
CA VAL A 521 -20.00 2.52 17.68
C VAL A 521 -18.67 2.03 17.12
N ASN A 522 -17.89 1.38 17.98
CA ASN A 522 -16.64 0.74 17.68
C ASN A 522 -16.71 -0.70 18.19
N LEU A 523 -16.80 -1.65 17.27
CA LEU A 523 -17.01 -3.07 17.54
C LEU A 523 -15.68 -3.83 17.42
N ASN A 524 -15.46 -4.78 18.33
CA ASN A 524 -14.28 -5.64 18.41
C ASN A 524 -12.96 -4.86 18.24
N ASP A 525 -12.77 -3.81 19.04
CA ASP A 525 -11.54 -3.01 19.07
C ASP A 525 -11.09 -2.46 17.70
N GLY A 526 -12.06 -2.04 16.87
CA GLY A 526 -11.81 -1.35 15.61
C GLY A 526 -11.98 -2.20 14.37
N GLU A 527 -12.40 -3.47 14.49
CA GLU A 527 -12.76 -4.30 13.33
C GLU A 527 -13.89 -3.67 12.51
N VAL A 528 -14.90 -3.12 13.20
CA VAL A 528 -15.99 -2.38 12.56
C VAL A 528 -16.29 -1.11 13.34
N ILE A 529 -16.37 0.01 12.64
CA ILE A 529 -16.81 1.30 13.20
C ILE A 529 -18.01 1.78 12.40
N VAL A 530 -19.09 2.14 13.08
CA VAL A 530 -20.22 2.85 12.46
C VAL A 530 -20.26 4.25 13.01
N GLN A 531 -20.25 5.27 12.14
CA GLN A 531 -20.20 6.67 12.54
C GLN A 531 -20.85 7.56 11.47
N GLN A 532 -20.94 8.85 11.74
CA GLN A 532 -21.42 9.84 10.76
C GLN A 532 -20.24 10.60 10.13
N GLU A 533 -20.22 10.71 8.81
CA GLU A 533 -19.26 11.50 8.02
C GLU A 533 -20.03 12.45 7.09
N GLY A 534 -20.03 13.74 7.41
CA GLY A 534 -20.92 14.69 6.75
C GLY A 534 -22.39 14.31 6.99
N TYR A 535 -23.17 14.15 5.92
CA TYR A 535 -24.54 13.62 6.00
C TYR A 535 -24.65 12.10 5.89
N HIS A 536 -23.54 11.40 5.61
CA HIS A 536 -23.57 9.96 5.45
C HIS A 536 -23.40 9.25 6.79
N ASN A 537 -24.18 8.19 7.01
CA ASN A 537 -23.85 7.16 7.98
C ASN A 537 -22.91 6.16 7.31
N VAL A 538 -21.78 5.90 7.94
CA VAL A 538 -20.66 5.16 7.35
C VAL A 538 -20.31 3.98 8.23
N ILE A 539 -20.23 2.80 7.60
CA ILE A 539 -19.70 1.57 8.17
C ILE A 539 -18.28 1.40 7.61
N LEU A 540 -17.29 1.38 8.50
CA LEU A 540 -15.88 1.21 8.21
C LEU A 540 -15.39 -0.12 8.77
N THR A 541 -14.60 -0.85 8.00
CA THR A 541 -13.93 -2.07 8.46
C THR A 541 -12.41 -1.89 8.53
N ASN A 542 -11.73 -2.69 9.36
CA ASN A 542 -10.27 -2.69 9.45
C ASN A 542 -9.55 -3.18 8.18
N PHE A 543 -10.20 -3.98 7.33
CA PHE A 543 -9.62 -4.41 6.05
C PHE A 543 -9.87 -3.41 4.91
N GLY A 544 -10.66 -2.36 5.15
CA GLY A 544 -10.81 -1.23 4.25
C GLY A 544 -12.09 -1.22 3.40
N LEU A 545 -13.07 -2.12 3.64
CA LEU A 545 -14.44 -1.92 3.16
C LEU A 545 -15.04 -0.69 3.85
N ARG A 546 -15.64 0.20 3.05
CA ARG A 546 -16.41 1.36 3.51
C ARG A 546 -17.76 1.37 2.82
N VAL A 547 -18.84 1.42 3.60
CA VAL A 547 -20.22 1.56 3.10
C VAL A 547 -20.81 2.83 3.67
N ALA A 548 -21.10 3.82 2.81
CA ALA A 548 -21.67 5.09 3.20
C ALA A 548 -23.08 5.23 2.62
N TYR A 549 -24.03 5.68 3.42
CA TYR A 549 -25.42 5.88 3.03
C TYR A 549 -25.91 7.22 3.58
N ASP A 550 -26.42 8.09 2.71
CA ASP A 550 -27.00 9.38 3.09
C ASP A 550 -28.40 9.26 3.74
N MET A 551 -28.83 8.01 3.95
CA MET A 551 -30.13 7.62 4.51
C MET A 551 -31.31 7.88 3.57
N ILE A 552 -31.08 8.26 2.31
CA ILE A 552 -32.16 8.62 1.39
C ILE A 552 -31.88 8.25 -0.06
N TYR A 553 -30.89 8.87 -0.71
CA TYR A 553 -30.72 8.89 -2.16
C TYR A 553 -29.47 8.15 -2.63
N GLN A 554 -28.38 8.12 -1.86
CA GLN A 554 -27.06 7.64 -2.31
C GLN A 554 -26.42 6.61 -1.36
N VAL A 555 -26.02 5.46 -1.92
CA VAL A 555 -25.21 4.43 -1.27
C VAL A 555 -23.87 4.30 -2.00
N LEU A 556 -22.78 4.43 -1.26
CA LEU A 556 -21.40 4.30 -1.76
C LEU A 556 -20.76 3.08 -1.11
N ILE A 557 -20.26 2.16 -1.93
CA ILE A 557 -19.55 0.97 -1.47
C ILE A 557 -18.12 1.07 -1.99
N THR A 558 -17.14 1.20 -1.10
CA THR A 558 -15.72 1.30 -1.44
C THR A 558 -14.98 0.04 -0.98
N VAL A 559 -14.25 -0.60 -1.88
CA VAL A 559 -13.42 -1.78 -1.60
C VAL A 559 -11.93 -1.49 -1.86
N PRO A 560 -11.01 -2.12 -1.10
CA PRO A 560 -9.59 -2.07 -1.41
C PRO A 560 -9.26 -2.77 -2.73
N GLY A 561 -8.23 -2.28 -3.44
CA GLY A 561 -7.73 -2.85 -4.69
C GLY A 561 -7.25 -4.29 -4.59
N THR A 562 -7.03 -4.80 -3.38
CA THR A 562 -6.75 -6.22 -3.13
C THR A 562 -7.95 -7.13 -3.46
N TYR A 563 -9.15 -6.57 -3.59
CA TYR A 563 -10.36 -7.26 -4.04
C TYR A 563 -10.56 -7.21 -5.58
N ALA A 564 -9.59 -6.73 -6.35
CA ALA A 564 -9.71 -6.72 -7.81
C ALA A 564 -9.96 -8.13 -8.37
N GLY A 565 -11.02 -8.29 -9.17
CA GLY A 565 -11.49 -9.57 -9.70
C GLY A 565 -12.08 -10.52 -8.64
N LYS A 566 -12.36 -10.01 -7.42
CA LYS A 566 -12.85 -10.77 -6.26
C LYS A 566 -14.14 -10.21 -5.68
N THR A 567 -14.86 -9.39 -6.44
CA THR A 567 -16.22 -8.97 -6.11
C THR A 567 -17.21 -9.60 -7.07
N CYS A 568 -18.48 -9.66 -6.68
CA CYS A 568 -19.60 -9.88 -7.59
C CYS A 568 -20.89 -9.27 -6.99
N GLY A 569 -21.94 -9.17 -7.80
CA GLY A 569 -23.18 -8.47 -7.46
C GLY A 569 -23.47 -7.35 -8.46
N MET A 570 -24.43 -6.49 -8.12
CA MET A 570 -24.82 -5.35 -8.96
C MET A 570 -23.69 -4.32 -9.17
N CYS A 571 -22.71 -4.25 -8.28
CA CYS A 571 -21.55 -3.37 -8.39
C CYS A 571 -20.42 -3.92 -9.30
N GLY A 572 -20.61 -5.07 -9.93
CA GLY A 572 -19.64 -5.65 -10.85
C GLY A 572 -18.55 -6.50 -10.20
N ASN A 573 -17.57 -6.92 -11.01
CA ASN A 573 -16.54 -7.89 -10.62
C ASN A 573 -15.17 -7.25 -10.28
N PHE A 574 -15.03 -5.94 -10.50
CA PHE A 574 -13.84 -5.14 -10.21
C PHE A 574 -12.56 -5.65 -10.89
N ASN A 575 -12.64 -6.04 -12.17
CA ASN A 575 -11.52 -6.59 -12.93
C ASN A 575 -10.84 -5.56 -13.87
N GLY A 576 -11.34 -4.33 -13.92
CA GLY A 576 -10.89 -3.25 -14.80
C GLY A 576 -11.59 -3.18 -16.16
N ASN A 577 -12.60 -4.01 -16.42
CA ASN A 577 -13.30 -4.11 -17.71
C ASN A 577 -14.78 -3.73 -17.60
N LYS A 578 -15.06 -2.43 -17.74
CA LYS A 578 -16.41 -1.83 -17.77
C LYS A 578 -17.46 -2.43 -18.74
N ASN A 579 -17.05 -3.35 -19.62
CA ASN A 579 -17.95 -3.99 -20.59
C ASN A 579 -18.49 -5.33 -20.08
N ASP A 580 -18.00 -5.87 -18.97
CA ASP A 580 -18.45 -7.15 -18.40
C ASP A 580 -19.12 -7.00 -17.03
N GLU A 581 -19.67 -5.83 -16.71
CA GLU A 581 -20.30 -5.58 -15.41
C GLU A 581 -21.58 -6.39 -15.12
N LEU A 582 -22.32 -6.76 -16.17
CA LEU A 582 -23.63 -7.41 -16.05
C LEU A 582 -23.49 -8.93 -16.03
N LEU A 583 -22.79 -9.47 -15.04
CA LEU A 583 -22.64 -10.92 -14.83
C LEU A 583 -23.72 -11.46 -13.89
N LEU A 584 -24.34 -12.56 -14.29
CA LEU A 584 -25.21 -13.36 -13.44
C LEU A 584 -24.39 -14.07 -12.33
N PRO A 585 -25.04 -14.57 -11.27
CA PRO A 585 -24.36 -15.34 -10.22
C PRO A 585 -23.60 -16.58 -10.71
N ASP A 586 -23.96 -17.13 -11.89
CA ASP A 586 -23.27 -18.25 -12.52
C ASP A 586 -22.10 -17.83 -13.43
N GLY A 587 -21.80 -16.53 -13.50
CA GLY A 587 -20.71 -15.94 -14.28
C GLY A 587 -21.05 -15.66 -15.75
N LYS A 588 -22.28 -15.92 -16.21
CA LYS A 588 -22.68 -15.57 -17.58
C LYS A 588 -22.99 -14.09 -17.71
N ALA A 589 -22.55 -13.48 -18.82
CA ALA A 589 -22.87 -12.09 -19.14
C ALA A 589 -24.28 -11.94 -19.74
N VAL A 590 -24.91 -10.81 -19.43
CA VAL A 590 -26.18 -10.38 -20.02
C VAL A 590 -25.95 -9.15 -20.90
N GLU A 591 -26.72 -9.02 -21.97
CA GLU A 591 -26.72 -7.83 -22.83
C GLU A 591 -27.20 -6.59 -22.06
N LYS A 592 -26.62 -5.42 -22.36
CA LYS A 592 -26.99 -4.15 -21.69
C LYS A 592 -28.47 -3.76 -21.84
N SER A 593 -29.17 -4.31 -22.82
CA SER A 593 -30.61 -4.08 -23.01
C SER A 593 -31.50 -4.92 -22.08
N ASP A 594 -30.95 -5.91 -21.38
CA ASP A 594 -31.69 -6.88 -20.56
C ASP A 594 -31.27 -6.80 -19.08
N VAL A 595 -31.21 -5.57 -18.55
CA VAL A 595 -30.85 -5.29 -17.15
C VAL A 595 -31.86 -5.90 -16.17
N LYS A 596 -33.13 -6.08 -16.58
CA LYS A 596 -34.15 -6.72 -15.75
C LYS A 596 -33.82 -8.16 -15.41
N THR A 597 -33.36 -8.95 -16.38
CA THR A 597 -32.92 -10.34 -16.13
C THR A 597 -31.71 -10.36 -15.19
N PHE A 598 -30.77 -9.44 -15.39
CA PHE A 598 -29.62 -9.28 -14.51
C PHE A 598 -30.04 -8.96 -13.06
N GLY A 599 -30.87 -7.95 -12.84
CA GLY A 599 -31.32 -7.56 -11.50
C GLY A 599 -32.17 -8.63 -10.81
N ALA A 600 -33.04 -9.32 -11.55
CA ALA A 600 -33.82 -10.44 -11.03
C ALA A 600 -32.93 -11.60 -10.53
N ALA A 601 -31.77 -11.83 -11.16
CA ALA A 601 -30.84 -12.87 -10.75
C ALA A 601 -30.06 -12.52 -9.46
N TRP A 602 -29.92 -11.23 -9.13
CA TRP A 602 -29.27 -10.73 -7.92
C TRP A 602 -30.25 -10.42 -6.78
N LYS A 603 -31.51 -10.79 -6.94
CA LYS A 603 -32.58 -10.61 -5.95
C LYS A 603 -32.40 -11.54 -4.76
N VAL A 604 -32.50 -10.99 -3.56
CA VAL A 604 -32.49 -11.73 -2.29
C VAL A 604 -33.93 -12.13 -1.95
N ALA A 605 -34.16 -13.41 -1.69
CA ALA A 605 -35.49 -13.91 -1.35
C ALA A 605 -35.88 -13.50 0.07
N VAL A 606 -36.92 -12.65 0.20
CA VAL A 606 -37.50 -12.24 1.49
C VAL A 606 -38.90 -12.85 1.64
N PRO A 607 -39.15 -13.72 2.65
CA PRO A 607 -40.44 -14.39 2.82
C PRO A 607 -41.60 -13.40 2.99
N GLY A 608 -42.67 -13.60 2.21
CA GLY A 608 -43.91 -12.82 2.31
C GLY A 608 -43.86 -11.43 1.64
N VAL A 609 -42.74 -11.07 0.99
CA VAL A 609 -42.60 -9.80 0.27
C VAL A 609 -42.85 -10.03 -1.23
N VAL A 610 -43.77 -9.25 -1.79
CA VAL A 610 -44.02 -9.16 -3.24
C VAL A 610 -43.52 -7.80 -3.72
N CYS A 611 -42.67 -7.81 -4.74
CA CYS A 611 -42.03 -6.60 -5.29
C CYS A 611 -41.77 -6.77 -6.79
N ASP A 612 -41.53 -5.66 -7.49
CA ASP A 612 -41.35 -5.60 -8.94
C ASP A 612 -39.85 -5.61 -9.33
N ASP A 613 -39.53 -6.37 -10.39
CA ASP A 613 -38.17 -6.53 -10.94
C ASP A 613 -37.77 -5.38 -11.89
N GLY A 614 -38.47 -4.25 -11.83
CA GLY A 614 -38.21 -3.06 -12.63
C GLY A 614 -38.73 -3.15 -14.07
N CYS A 615 -38.34 -2.14 -14.86
CA CYS A 615 -38.70 -1.98 -16.26
C CYS A 615 -37.49 -2.23 -17.18
N SER A 616 -37.70 -2.30 -18.50
CA SER A 616 -36.61 -2.38 -19.48
C SER A 616 -36.98 -1.72 -20.80
N GLY A 617 -36.01 -1.08 -21.44
CA GLY A 617 -36.16 -0.46 -22.76
C GLY A 617 -37.33 0.54 -22.82
N ASP A 618 -38.15 0.41 -23.85
CA ASP A 618 -39.29 1.32 -24.09
C ASP A 618 -40.42 1.23 -23.05
N PHE A 619 -40.40 0.22 -22.18
CA PHE A 619 -41.40 0.05 -21.13
C PHE A 619 -41.10 0.87 -19.86
N CYS A 620 -39.91 1.47 -19.77
CA CYS A 620 -39.60 2.40 -18.69
C CYS A 620 -40.29 3.76 -18.92
N PRO A 621 -40.77 4.42 -17.84
CA PRO A 621 -41.31 5.78 -17.93
C PRO A 621 -40.32 6.72 -18.61
N LYS A 622 -40.82 7.56 -19.52
CA LYS A 622 -40.02 8.56 -20.25
C LYS A 622 -40.44 9.96 -19.85
N CYS A 623 -39.46 10.83 -19.66
CA CYS A 623 -39.71 12.24 -19.40
C CYS A 623 -40.31 12.93 -20.65
N PRO A 624 -41.49 13.58 -20.54
CA PRO A 624 -42.06 14.35 -21.64
C PRO A 624 -41.12 15.47 -22.11
N GLN A 625 -41.00 15.67 -23.43
CA GLN A 625 -40.01 16.59 -24.01
C GLN A 625 -40.12 18.04 -23.51
N LYS A 626 -41.34 18.50 -23.21
CA LYS A 626 -41.59 19.86 -22.69
C LYS A 626 -41.05 20.05 -21.27
N GLU A 627 -41.26 19.05 -20.42
CA GLU A 627 -40.78 19.03 -19.03
C GLU A 627 -39.27 18.84 -18.98
N LYS A 628 -38.74 17.95 -19.83
CA LYS A 628 -37.32 17.71 -19.98
C LYS A 628 -36.51 19.01 -20.17
N ALA A 629 -36.97 19.92 -21.04
CA ALA A 629 -36.28 21.18 -21.29
C ALA A 629 -36.25 22.13 -20.06
N VAL A 630 -37.23 22.04 -19.17
CA VAL A 630 -37.24 22.79 -17.90
C VAL A 630 -36.18 22.20 -16.97
N PHE A 631 -36.19 20.88 -16.79
CA PHE A 631 -35.29 20.21 -15.85
C PHE A 631 -33.84 20.14 -16.35
N GLU A 632 -33.59 20.15 -17.67
CA GLU A 632 -32.25 20.34 -18.25
C GLU A 632 -31.63 21.67 -17.79
N LYS A 633 -32.45 22.71 -17.60
CA LYS A 633 -31.96 23.99 -17.07
C LYS A 633 -31.64 23.88 -15.57
N ASP A 634 -32.48 23.21 -14.79
CA ASP A 634 -32.29 23.07 -13.34
C ASP A 634 -31.06 22.21 -13.00
N CYS A 635 -30.82 21.13 -13.76
CA CYS A 635 -29.68 20.24 -13.60
C CYS A 635 -28.36 20.77 -14.21
N SER A 636 -28.41 21.87 -14.97
CA SER A 636 -27.26 22.37 -15.75
C SER A 636 -26.02 22.72 -14.93
N ILE A 637 -26.18 22.97 -13.62
CA ILE A 637 -25.08 23.24 -12.68
C ILE A 637 -24.03 22.12 -12.68
N ILE A 638 -24.44 20.86 -12.89
CA ILE A 638 -23.56 19.68 -12.93
C ILE A 638 -22.56 19.79 -14.08
N THR A 639 -23.00 20.29 -15.24
CA THR A 639 -22.22 20.37 -16.48
C THR A 639 -21.58 21.73 -16.75
N ASP A 640 -21.87 22.75 -15.92
CA ASP A 640 -21.36 24.10 -16.15
C ASP A 640 -19.82 24.13 -16.09
N PRO A 641 -19.11 24.38 -17.20
CA PRO A 641 -17.65 24.36 -17.24
C PRO A 641 -17.00 25.50 -16.44
N LYS A 642 -17.80 26.48 -15.98
CA LYS A 642 -17.39 27.57 -15.09
C LYS A 642 -18.07 27.48 -13.72
N GLY A 643 -18.84 26.43 -13.50
CA GLY A 643 -19.60 26.20 -12.28
C GLY A 643 -18.76 25.63 -11.14
N PRO A 644 -19.39 25.34 -9.98
CA PRO A 644 -18.70 24.87 -8.80
C PRO A 644 -18.00 23.52 -9.01
N PHE A 645 -18.50 22.70 -9.94
CA PHE A 645 -18.00 21.35 -10.22
C PHE A 645 -16.97 21.27 -11.36
N ALA A 646 -16.54 22.39 -11.94
CA ALA A 646 -15.64 22.41 -13.11
C ALA A 646 -14.33 21.62 -12.90
N ALA A 647 -13.79 21.63 -11.68
CA ALA A 647 -12.58 20.87 -11.33
C ALA A 647 -12.79 19.35 -11.39
N CYS A 648 -14.02 18.88 -11.22
CA CYS A 648 -14.39 17.47 -11.18
C CYS A 648 -14.62 16.87 -12.57
N HIS A 649 -14.94 17.69 -13.58
CA HIS A 649 -15.23 17.22 -14.95
C HIS A 649 -14.10 16.42 -15.60
N SER A 650 -12.84 16.64 -15.16
CA SER A 650 -11.67 15.89 -15.64
C SER A 650 -11.49 14.53 -14.96
N VAL A 651 -12.21 14.28 -13.86
CA VAL A 651 -12.11 13.09 -13.01
C VAL A 651 -13.36 12.21 -13.19
N ILE A 652 -14.54 12.83 -13.21
CA ILE A 652 -15.83 12.19 -13.41
C ILE A 652 -16.52 12.90 -14.57
N ASP A 653 -17.00 12.13 -15.55
CA ASP A 653 -17.79 12.68 -16.65
C ASP A 653 -19.16 13.16 -16.12
N PRO A 654 -19.49 14.46 -16.21
CA PRO A 654 -20.75 14.99 -15.67
C PRO A 654 -22.00 14.55 -16.47
N GLN A 655 -21.84 13.98 -17.67
CA GLN A 655 -22.97 13.74 -18.57
C GLN A 655 -23.94 12.66 -18.09
N SER A 656 -23.47 11.61 -17.40
CA SER A 656 -24.37 10.62 -16.80
C SER A 656 -25.21 11.27 -15.71
N TYR A 657 -24.56 11.85 -14.70
CA TYR A 657 -25.22 12.56 -13.60
C TYR A 657 -26.20 13.64 -14.06
N PHE A 658 -25.87 14.40 -15.11
CA PHE A 658 -26.80 15.38 -15.68
C PHE A 658 -28.06 14.74 -16.25
N ARG A 659 -27.92 13.67 -17.03
CA ARG A 659 -29.06 12.96 -17.63
C ARG A 659 -29.92 12.31 -16.55
N ASP A 660 -29.28 11.72 -15.55
CA ASP A 660 -29.93 11.05 -14.42
C ASP A 660 -30.68 12.07 -13.55
N CYS A 661 -30.08 13.23 -13.27
CA CYS A 661 -30.76 14.36 -12.62
C CYS A 661 -32.02 14.79 -13.36
N VAL A 662 -31.93 14.98 -14.69
CA VAL A 662 -33.09 15.37 -15.51
C VAL A 662 -34.17 14.29 -15.46
N TYR A 663 -33.78 13.02 -15.46
CA TYR A 663 -34.71 11.90 -15.38
C TYR A 663 -35.42 11.86 -14.02
N ASP A 664 -34.68 11.83 -12.93
CA ASP A 664 -35.19 11.74 -11.56
C ASP A 664 -36.13 12.91 -11.23
N VAL A 665 -35.70 14.14 -11.52
CA VAL A 665 -36.53 15.34 -11.29
C VAL A 665 -37.82 15.28 -12.10
N CYS A 666 -37.78 14.72 -13.31
CA CYS A 666 -38.96 14.55 -14.13
C CYS A 666 -39.90 13.47 -13.59
N MET A 667 -39.37 12.33 -13.15
CA MET A 667 -40.16 11.25 -12.56
C MET A 667 -40.77 11.66 -11.21
N SER A 668 -40.17 12.64 -10.53
CA SER A 668 -40.71 13.27 -9.33
C SER A 668 -41.51 14.57 -9.59
N GLU A 669 -41.98 14.81 -10.81
CA GLU A 669 -42.82 15.97 -11.20
C GLU A 669 -42.22 17.34 -10.82
N GLY A 670 -40.89 17.47 -10.87
CA GLY A 670 -40.17 18.72 -10.59
C GLY A 670 -39.87 18.97 -9.11
N ASP A 671 -39.96 17.96 -8.24
CA ASP A 671 -39.61 18.08 -6.83
C ASP A 671 -38.19 18.64 -6.62
N GLN A 672 -38.11 19.68 -5.78
CA GLN A 672 -36.84 20.38 -5.51
C GLN A 672 -35.89 19.57 -4.62
N HIS A 673 -36.38 18.71 -3.73
CA HIS A 673 -35.51 17.87 -2.92
C HIS A 673 -34.80 16.84 -3.81
N MET A 674 -35.51 16.25 -4.77
CA MET A 674 -34.95 15.35 -5.77
C MET A 674 -33.80 16.00 -6.53
N LEU A 675 -34.00 17.22 -7.05
CA LEU A 675 -32.94 18.01 -7.70
C LEU A 675 -31.72 18.15 -6.80
N CYS A 676 -31.94 18.53 -5.54
CA CYS A 676 -30.85 18.75 -4.60
C CYS A 676 -30.12 17.48 -4.19
N HIS A 677 -30.81 16.35 -4.07
CA HIS A 677 -30.19 15.04 -3.83
C HIS A 677 -29.35 14.60 -5.03
N SER A 678 -29.86 14.77 -6.25
CA SER A 678 -29.12 14.41 -7.47
C SER A 678 -27.84 15.25 -7.65
N VAL A 679 -27.91 16.56 -7.44
CA VAL A 679 -26.71 17.43 -7.46
C VAL A 679 -25.75 17.09 -6.32
N ALA A 680 -26.27 16.79 -5.13
CA ALA A 680 -25.45 16.38 -3.97
C ALA A 680 -24.73 15.05 -4.21
N ALA A 681 -25.32 14.11 -4.96
CA ALA A 681 -24.68 12.83 -5.28
C ALA A 681 -23.43 13.03 -6.14
N TYR A 682 -23.51 13.90 -7.15
CA TYR A 682 -22.34 14.26 -7.98
C TYR A 682 -21.27 14.97 -7.15
N MET A 683 -21.69 15.91 -6.29
CA MET A 683 -20.80 16.59 -5.34
C MET A 683 -20.06 15.60 -4.43
N SER A 684 -20.79 14.66 -3.82
CA SER A 684 -20.22 13.66 -2.93
C SER A 684 -19.21 12.76 -3.65
N ASP A 685 -19.51 12.36 -4.88
CA ASP A 685 -18.58 11.53 -5.66
C ASP A 685 -17.30 12.30 -6.00
N CYS A 686 -17.41 13.57 -6.43
CA CYS A 686 -16.25 14.44 -6.64
C CYS A 686 -15.34 14.52 -5.40
N GLN A 687 -15.92 14.65 -4.20
CA GLN A 687 -15.15 14.66 -2.95
C GLN A 687 -14.51 13.31 -2.62
N ASN A 688 -15.20 12.20 -2.91
CA ASN A 688 -14.66 10.85 -2.74
C ASN A 688 -13.42 10.62 -3.63
N PHE A 689 -13.41 11.16 -4.85
CA PHE A 689 -12.25 11.16 -5.74
C PHE A 689 -11.20 12.23 -5.38
N GLY A 690 -11.34 12.91 -4.25
CA GLY A 690 -10.37 13.86 -3.72
C GLY A 690 -10.37 15.22 -4.41
N VAL A 691 -11.38 15.53 -5.22
CA VAL A 691 -11.52 16.83 -5.88
C VAL A 691 -12.01 17.86 -4.88
N LYS A 692 -11.33 19.01 -4.82
CA LYS A 692 -11.80 20.17 -4.05
C LYS A 692 -12.85 20.91 -4.86
N VAL A 693 -14.09 20.87 -4.37
CA VAL A 693 -15.24 21.52 -5.01
C VAL A 693 -15.59 22.81 -4.24
N ASN A 694 -16.00 23.84 -4.98
CA ASN A 694 -16.48 25.09 -4.39
C ASN A 694 -17.92 24.97 -3.89
N ASN A 695 -18.35 25.88 -3.01
CA ASN A 695 -19.73 25.88 -2.53
C ASN A 695 -20.72 26.01 -3.70
N TRP A 696 -21.61 25.02 -3.83
CA TRP A 696 -22.62 24.93 -4.89
C TRP A 696 -24.03 25.30 -4.39
N ARG A 697 -24.24 25.32 -3.07
CA ARG A 697 -25.51 25.71 -2.44
C ARG A 697 -25.59 27.21 -2.25
N THR A 698 -26.77 27.77 -2.48
CA THR A 698 -27.06 29.19 -2.24
C THR A 698 -28.37 29.34 -1.46
N SER A 699 -28.70 30.56 -1.03
CA SER A 699 -30.00 30.82 -0.38
C SER A 699 -31.21 30.56 -1.28
N THR A 700 -31.01 30.50 -2.60
CA THR A 700 -32.07 30.30 -3.60
C THR A 700 -31.94 29.00 -4.38
N PHE A 701 -30.83 28.28 -4.28
CA PHE A 701 -30.58 27.02 -4.98
C PHE A 701 -30.07 25.98 -3.99
N CYS A 702 -30.92 24.97 -3.75
CA CYS A 702 -30.66 23.89 -2.80
C CYS A 702 -30.13 24.35 -1.43
N PRO A 703 -30.79 25.32 -0.76
CA PRO A 703 -30.39 25.74 0.57
C PRO A 703 -30.48 24.55 1.52
N LEU A 704 -29.44 24.35 2.33
CA LEU A 704 -29.42 23.27 3.30
C LEU A 704 -29.46 23.84 4.71
N SER A 705 -30.39 23.34 5.51
CA SER A 705 -30.57 23.75 6.90
C SER A 705 -29.80 22.83 7.83
N CYS A 706 -28.91 23.41 8.62
CA CYS A 706 -28.13 22.67 9.61
C CYS A 706 -28.88 22.60 10.96
N PRO A 707 -28.78 21.48 11.70
CA PRO A 707 -29.38 21.37 13.04
C PRO A 707 -28.92 22.48 14.00
N PRO A 708 -29.67 22.73 15.10
CA PRO A 708 -29.27 23.69 16.11
C PRO A 708 -27.81 23.54 16.53
N ASN A 709 -27.16 24.67 16.80
CA ASN A 709 -25.75 24.75 17.23
C ASN A 709 -24.71 24.30 16.20
N THR A 710 -25.11 24.11 14.93
CA THR A 710 -24.20 23.73 13.85
C THR A 710 -24.18 24.76 12.72
N VAL A 711 -23.14 24.72 11.89
CA VAL A 711 -22.94 25.56 10.70
C VAL A 711 -22.60 24.66 9.51
N TYR A 712 -23.14 25.01 8.34
CA TYR A 712 -22.87 24.28 7.10
C TYR A 712 -21.41 24.42 6.70
N GLU A 713 -20.81 23.30 6.31
CA GLU A 713 -19.47 23.24 5.76
C GLU A 713 -19.45 22.29 4.56
N ILE A 714 -18.84 22.75 3.47
CA ILE A 714 -18.66 21.89 2.29
C ILE A 714 -17.72 20.72 2.57
N CYS A 715 -16.87 20.85 3.58
CA CYS A 715 -15.90 19.84 3.99
C CYS A 715 -15.89 19.73 5.51
N ALA A 716 -16.91 19.08 6.08
CA ALA A 716 -17.07 18.96 7.51
C ALA A 716 -16.03 17.99 8.11
N LYS A 717 -15.44 18.36 9.26
CA LYS A 717 -14.49 17.52 9.99
C LYS A 717 -15.21 16.70 11.07
N ALA A 718 -15.01 15.38 11.09
CA ALA A 718 -15.73 14.43 11.94
C ALA A 718 -15.55 14.62 13.46
N CYS A 719 -14.50 15.33 13.93
CA CYS A 719 -14.28 15.53 15.37
C CYS A 719 -13.52 16.83 15.73
N ASN A 720 -13.91 18.00 15.24
CA ASN A 720 -13.17 19.22 15.60
C ASN A 720 -13.20 19.52 17.12
N THR A 721 -14.35 19.29 17.77
CA THR A 721 -14.54 19.45 19.23
C THR A 721 -15.43 18.32 19.78
N PRO A 722 -14.90 17.11 19.98
CA PRO A 722 -15.70 15.96 20.41
C PRO A 722 -16.06 16.04 21.90
N CYS A 723 -17.19 15.45 22.28
CA CYS A 723 -17.50 15.19 23.70
C CYS A 723 -16.41 14.32 24.35
N PRO A 724 -16.16 14.47 25.67
CA PRO A 724 -15.17 13.66 26.38
C PRO A 724 -15.41 12.16 26.20
N GLY A 725 -14.39 11.41 25.79
CA GLY A 725 -14.46 9.95 25.55
C GLY A 725 -14.88 9.53 24.13
N LEU A 726 -15.48 10.44 23.34
CA LEU A 726 -15.99 10.12 22.00
C LEU A 726 -14.88 9.65 21.04
N SER A 727 -13.67 10.22 21.12
CA SER A 727 -12.54 9.83 20.26
C SER A 727 -12.09 8.37 20.43
N GLY A 728 -12.51 7.68 21.49
CA GLY A 728 -12.27 6.24 21.66
C GLY A 728 -13.27 5.35 20.93
N VAL A 729 -14.41 5.89 20.48
CA VAL A 729 -15.49 5.13 19.82
C VAL A 729 -15.70 5.50 18.35
N MET A 730 -14.97 6.48 17.84
CA MET A 730 -15.02 6.90 16.43
C MET A 730 -13.64 7.27 15.90
N LYS A 731 -13.51 7.30 14.56
CA LYS A 731 -12.30 7.76 13.88
C LYS A 731 -12.41 9.24 13.57
N CYS A 732 -11.48 10.02 14.13
CA CYS A 732 -11.46 11.47 13.95
C CYS A 732 -10.54 11.94 12.81
N ASP A 733 -9.48 11.20 12.53
CA ASP A 733 -8.48 11.54 11.50
C ASP A 733 -8.88 11.01 10.11
N ILE A 734 -10.04 11.45 9.63
CA ILE A 734 -10.57 11.08 8.32
C ILE A 734 -10.09 12.11 7.30
N GLN A 735 -9.37 11.64 6.27
CA GLN A 735 -8.83 12.50 5.20
C GLN A 735 -9.85 12.79 4.10
N THR A 736 -10.96 12.03 4.05
CA THR A 736 -12.03 12.19 3.08
C THR A 736 -12.87 13.42 3.42
N CYS A 737 -13.04 14.28 2.42
CA CYS A 737 -13.90 15.45 2.53
C CYS A 737 -15.37 15.02 2.39
N ALA A 738 -16.25 15.48 3.28
CA ALA A 738 -17.68 15.21 3.19
C ALA A 738 -18.48 16.47 3.52
N GLU A 739 -19.43 16.82 2.66
CA GLU A 739 -20.38 17.91 2.89
C GLU A 739 -21.23 17.62 4.14
N GLY A 740 -21.38 18.59 5.04
CA GLY A 740 -21.97 18.35 6.36
C GLY A 740 -22.22 19.61 7.18
N CYS A 741 -22.57 19.41 8.45
CA CYS A 741 -22.66 20.46 9.46
C CYS A 741 -21.57 20.29 10.53
N MET A 742 -20.94 21.39 10.94
CA MET A 742 -19.92 21.43 12.00
C MET A 742 -20.42 22.20 13.23
N CYS A 743 -19.89 21.87 14.42
CA CYS A 743 -20.28 22.56 15.65
C CYS A 743 -19.86 24.04 15.65
N LYS A 744 -20.75 24.90 16.10
CA LYS A 744 -20.43 26.30 16.43
C LYS A 744 -19.49 26.35 17.63
N PRO A 745 -18.67 27.41 17.78
CA PRO A 745 -17.86 27.61 18.98
C PRO A 745 -18.68 27.51 20.27
N GLY A 746 -18.17 26.78 21.26
CA GLY A 746 -18.84 26.54 22.55
C GLY A 746 -19.71 25.28 22.63
N PHE A 747 -19.88 24.54 21.53
CA PHE A 747 -20.62 23.27 21.49
C PHE A 747 -19.71 22.09 21.16
N PHE A 748 -20.11 20.91 21.63
CA PHE A 748 -19.36 19.67 21.52
C PHE A 748 -20.11 18.67 20.64
N TYR A 749 -19.38 18.01 19.74
CA TYR A 749 -19.92 16.97 18.88
C TYR A 749 -20.14 15.72 19.70
N ASN A 750 -21.37 15.18 19.69
CA ASN A 750 -21.70 13.95 20.40
C ASN A 750 -21.63 12.69 19.53
N GLY A 751 -21.28 12.86 18.25
CA GLY A 751 -21.24 11.80 17.26
C GLY A 751 -22.34 11.87 16.20
N THR A 752 -23.42 12.61 16.44
CA THR A 752 -24.51 12.81 15.47
C THR A 752 -25.09 14.23 15.47
N GLY A 753 -24.52 15.14 16.27
CA GLY A 753 -24.98 16.51 16.43
C GLY A 753 -24.13 17.28 17.46
N CYS A 754 -24.46 18.54 17.69
CA CYS A 754 -23.69 19.42 18.55
C CYS A 754 -24.51 19.91 19.75
N ILE A 755 -23.96 19.67 20.93
CA ILE A 755 -24.64 19.86 22.22
C ILE A 755 -23.76 20.62 23.21
N PRO A 756 -24.35 21.23 24.26
CA PRO A 756 -23.60 21.75 25.40
C PRO A 756 -22.78 20.67 26.12
N ALA A 757 -21.69 21.06 26.78
CA ALA A 757 -20.77 20.13 27.45
C ALA A 757 -21.43 19.28 28.55
N ASP A 758 -22.39 19.84 29.27
CA ASP A 758 -23.15 19.18 30.35
C ASP A 758 -24.21 18.19 29.83
N GLN A 759 -24.39 18.11 28.52
CA GLN A 759 -25.29 17.16 27.86
C GLN A 759 -24.53 16.01 27.18
N CYS A 760 -23.21 15.99 27.25
CA CYS A 760 -22.40 14.89 26.70
C CYS A 760 -22.79 13.56 27.36
N GLY A 761 -23.02 12.55 26.52
CA GLY A 761 -23.41 11.21 26.94
C GLY A 761 -22.25 10.39 27.53
N CYS A 762 -22.46 9.08 27.61
CA CYS A 762 -21.42 8.14 28.05
C CYS A 762 -20.86 7.40 26.83
N TYR A 763 -19.54 7.23 26.80
CA TYR A 763 -18.81 6.52 25.75
C TYR A 763 -17.93 5.46 26.41
N GLU A 764 -18.34 4.20 26.37
CA GLU A 764 -17.67 3.12 27.09
C GLU A 764 -17.78 1.81 26.31
N ASN A 765 -16.69 1.02 26.27
CA ASN A 765 -16.59 -0.26 25.56
C ASN A 765 -17.04 -0.20 24.10
N GLY A 766 -16.65 0.87 23.40
CA GLY A 766 -17.00 1.03 21.99
C GLY A 766 -18.44 1.45 21.72
N LEU A 767 -19.26 1.69 22.76
CA LEU A 767 -20.68 2.02 22.62
C LEU A 767 -21.00 3.44 23.11
N THR A 768 -22.05 4.02 22.52
CA THR A 768 -22.53 5.37 22.82
C THR A 768 -23.89 5.34 23.51
N TYR A 769 -23.99 6.06 24.64
CA TYR A 769 -25.20 6.13 25.45
C TYR A 769 -25.64 7.58 25.70
N LYS A 770 -26.92 7.85 25.53
CA LYS A 770 -27.52 9.15 25.88
C LYS A 770 -27.73 9.24 27.40
N ILE A 771 -27.69 10.46 27.95
CA ILE A 771 -27.97 10.68 29.38
C ILE A 771 -29.35 10.10 29.74
N GLY A 772 -29.41 9.30 30.81
CA GLY A 772 -30.60 8.62 31.28
C GLY A 772 -30.95 7.34 30.52
N GLU A 773 -30.28 7.05 29.41
CA GLU A 773 -30.49 5.82 28.65
C GLU A 773 -30.09 4.61 29.49
N THR A 774 -30.90 3.56 29.39
CA THR A 774 -30.69 2.30 30.08
C THR A 774 -30.69 1.16 29.07
N ILE A 775 -29.64 0.33 29.08
CA ILE A 775 -29.54 -0.84 28.22
C ILE A 775 -29.21 -2.09 29.04
N ILE A 776 -29.46 -3.26 28.45
CA ILE A 776 -29.12 -4.56 29.03
C ILE A 776 -28.02 -5.21 28.19
N THR A 777 -27.00 -5.72 28.86
CA THR A 777 -25.86 -6.44 28.26
C THR A 777 -26.28 -7.74 27.56
N ASP A 778 -25.39 -8.25 26.71
CA ASP A 778 -25.64 -9.36 25.78
C ASP A 778 -26.10 -10.66 26.45
N ASN A 779 -25.64 -10.90 27.67
CA ASN A 779 -25.99 -12.06 28.48
C ASN A 779 -27.11 -11.79 29.50
N CYS A 780 -27.71 -10.59 29.47
CA CYS A 780 -28.68 -10.10 30.44
C CYS A 780 -28.22 -10.24 31.91
N GLN A 781 -26.93 -10.03 32.18
CA GLN A 781 -26.37 -10.05 33.54
C GLN A 781 -26.19 -8.67 34.14
N GLU A 782 -26.12 -7.64 33.30
CA GLU A 782 -25.95 -6.25 33.73
C GLU A 782 -26.91 -5.33 32.98
N LYS A 783 -27.42 -4.36 33.73
CA LYS A 783 -28.18 -3.21 33.25
C LYS A 783 -27.31 -1.97 33.42
N LEU A 784 -27.05 -1.27 32.32
CA LEU A 784 -26.18 -0.11 32.25
C LEU A 784 -27.03 1.15 32.09
N THR A 785 -26.85 2.15 32.95
CA THR A 785 -27.56 3.44 32.86
C THR A 785 -26.56 4.59 32.77
N CYS A 786 -26.68 5.44 31.76
CA CYS A 786 -25.79 6.61 31.63
C CYS A 786 -26.24 7.74 32.55
N LEU A 787 -25.38 8.13 33.49
CA LEU A 787 -25.65 9.21 34.43
C LEU A 787 -25.26 10.57 33.82
N PRO A 788 -25.88 11.69 34.27
CA PRO A 788 -25.49 13.04 33.84
C PRO A 788 -24.01 13.40 34.11
N SER A 789 -23.32 12.64 34.96
CA SER A 789 -21.89 12.79 35.19
C SER A 789 -21.02 12.24 34.04
N GLY A 790 -21.60 11.69 32.97
CA GLY A 790 -20.87 11.01 31.90
C GLY A 790 -20.31 9.64 32.27
N LYS A 791 -20.84 9.01 33.34
CA LYS A 791 -20.41 7.68 33.82
C LYS A 791 -21.55 6.68 33.70
N LEU A 792 -21.24 5.43 33.36
CA LEU A 792 -22.20 4.34 33.40
C LEU A 792 -22.37 3.81 34.83
N ASN A 793 -23.61 3.80 35.31
CA ASN A 793 -24.02 3.02 36.46
C ASN A 793 -24.28 1.58 36.00
N LYS A 794 -23.74 0.59 36.72
CA LYS A 794 -23.88 -0.84 36.39
C LYS A 794 -24.65 -1.54 37.50
N GLU A 795 -25.78 -2.15 37.14
CA GLU A 795 -26.63 -2.91 38.04
C GLU A 795 -26.66 -4.37 37.60
N SER A 796 -26.30 -5.30 38.48
CA SER A 796 -26.45 -6.72 38.17
C SER A 796 -27.92 -7.12 38.11
N ILE A 797 -28.31 -7.84 37.05
CA ILE A 797 -29.65 -8.36 36.83
C ILE A 797 -29.58 -9.83 36.42
N SER A 798 -30.71 -10.53 36.45
CA SER A 798 -30.85 -11.86 35.87
C SER A 798 -32.28 -12.08 35.41
N CYS A 799 -32.47 -12.73 34.27
CA CYS A 799 -33.80 -13.09 33.81
C CYS A 799 -34.41 -14.16 34.71
N LYS A 800 -35.73 -14.08 34.93
CA LYS A 800 -36.45 -15.14 35.65
C LYS A 800 -36.40 -16.45 34.87
N SER A 801 -36.65 -17.57 35.53
CA SER A 801 -36.72 -18.88 34.88
C SER A 801 -37.79 -18.96 33.76
N SER A 802 -38.88 -18.21 33.92
CA SER A 802 -39.94 -18.04 32.91
C SER A 802 -39.57 -17.12 31.74
N GLU A 803 -38.43 -16.43 31.83
CA GLU A 803 -37.95 -15.47 30.85
C GLU A 803 -36.71 -16.02 30.12
N ALA A 804 -36.45 -15.50 28.94
CA ALA A 804 -35.24 -15.70 28.17
C ALA A 804 -34.61 -14.33 27.87
N CYS A 805 -33.28 -14.29 27.91
CA CYS A 805 -32.53 -13.16 27.38
C CYS A 805 -32.65 -13.19 25.86
N SER A 806 -33.40 -12.25 25.30
CA SER A 806 -33.62 -12.18 23.86
C SER A 806 -33.74 -10.74 23.40
N VAL A 807 -33.80 -10.56 22.09
CA VAL A 807 -34.02 -9.24 21.48
C VAL A 807 -35.44 -9.21 20.91
N GLN A 808 -36.25 -8.25 21.33
CA GLN A 808 -37.59 -8.03 20.78
C GLN A 808 -37.71 -6.58 20.29
N LYS A 809 -38.12 -6.40 19.04
CA LYS A 809 -38.30 -5.08 18.40
C LYS A 809 -37.08 -4.16 18.56
N GLY A 810 -35.86 -4.69 18.43
CA GLY A 810 -34.64 -3.90 18.55
C GLY A 810 -34.09 -3.76 19.97
N ILE A 811 -34.81 -4.22 21.00
CA ILE A 811 -34.46 -4.01 22.40
C ILE A 811 -34.06 -5.34 23.02
N ARG A 812 -32.89 -5.39 23.66
CA ARG A 812 -32.44 -6.54 24.44
C ARG A 812 -33.02 -6.50 25.84
N GLY A 813 -33.49 -7.65 26.33
CA GLY A 813 -34.02 -7.76 27.67
C GLY A 813 -34.48 -9.17 28.03
N CYS A 814 -35.00 -9.29 29.24
CA CYS A 814 -35.62 -10.51 29.73
C CYS A 814 -37.09 -10.54 29.32
N TYR A 815 -37.41 -11.40 28.35
CA TYR A 815 -38.76 -11.53 27.84
C TYR A 815 -39.33 -12.91 28.18
N PRO A 816 -40.66 -13.04 28.36
CA PRO A 816 -41.27 -14.35 28.58
C PRO A 816 -40.85 -15.34 27.49
N ARG A 817 -40.51 -16.57 27.88
CA ARG A 817 -40.26 -17.64 26.92
C ARG A 817 -41.52 -17.85 26.08
N GLN A 818 -41.37 -17.96 24.76
CA GLN A 818 -42.49 -18.15 23.84
C GLN A 818 -42.37 -19.48 23.10
N CYS A 819 -43.51 -20.16 22.96
CA CYS A 819 -43.67 -21.24 21.99
C CYS A 819 -44.34 -20.65 20.75
N LEU A 820 -43.72 -20.79 19.57
CA LEU A 820 -44.13 -20.07 18.37
C LEU A 820 -44.30 -21.06 17.22
N LEU A 821 -45.49 -21.11 16.66
CA LEU A 821 -45.82 -21.96 15.53
C LEU A 821 -45.82 -21.12 14.26
N LYS A 822 -45.03 -21.51 13.26
CA LYS A 822 -44.93 -20.88 11.94
C LYS A 822 -45.23 -21.92 10.85
N ALA A 823 -45.34 -21.48 9.60
CA ALA A 823 -45.39 -22.41 8.48
C ALA A 823 -44.18 -23.36 8.55
N GLU A 824 -44.44 -24.66 8.46
CA GLU A 824 -43.46 -25.75 8.47
C GLU A 824 -42.62 -25.96 9.74
N SER A 825 -42.75 -25.12 10.78
CA SER A 825 -41.89 -25.22 11.98
C SER A 825 -42.57 -24.73 13.26
N PHE A 826 -42.09 -25.25 14.40
CA PHE A 826 -42.45 -24.73 15.72
C PHE A 826 -41.20 -24.50 16.57
N SER A 827 -41.18 -23.43 17.36
CA SER A 827 -40.16 -23.17 18.36
C SER A 827 -40.68 -23.50 19.75
N LEU A 828 -39.94 -24.30 20.51
CA LEU A 828 -40.23 -24.63 21.91
C LEU A 828 -39.93 -23.44 22.83
N PHE A 829 -40.44 -23.49 24.07
CA PHE A 829 -40.05 -22.54 25.14
C PHE A 829 -38.55 -22.57 25.48
N SER A 830 -37.86 -23.66 25.12
CA SER A 830 -36.40 -23.77 25.22
C SER A 830 -35.66 -22.92 24.16
N GLY A 831 -36.34 -22.54 23.09
CA GLY A 831 -35.77 -21.89 21.91
C GLY A 831 -35.40 -22.86 20.77
N GLU A 832 -35.49 -24.18 21.00
CA GLU A 832 -35.25 -25.19 19.96
C GLU A 832 -36.35 -25.15 18.87
N ILE A 833 -35.94 -25.23 17.60
CA ILE A 833 -36.83 -25.21 16.45
C ILE A 833 -36.97 -26.62 15.88
N LEU A 834 -38.21 -27.06 15.69
CA LEU A 834 -38.54 -28.38 15.16
C LEU A 834 -39.41 -28.24 13.90
N GLY A 835 -39.16 -29.09 12.91
CA GLY A 835 -39.90 -29.12 11.65
C GLY A 835 -41.22 -29.88 11.76
N ILE A 836 -42.26 -29.41 11.06
CA ILE A 836 -43.56 -30.09 11.01
C ILE A 836 -43.53 -31.18 9.94
N MET A 837 -43.47 -32.43 10.41
CA MET A 837 -43.29 -33.61 9.55
C MET A 837 -44.59 -34.05 8.86
N SER A 838 -45.75 -33.90 9.50
CA SER A 838 -47.05 -34.36 8.98
C SER A 838 -48.17 -33.34 9.23
N VAL A 839 -49.28 -33.49 8.50
CA VAL A 839 -50.54 -32.78 8.77
C VAL A 839 -51.30 -33.49 9.89
N GLY A 840 -52.10 -32.75 10.66
CA GLY A 840 -52.90 -33.29 11.77
C GLY A 840 -53.01 -32.33 12.95
N ALA A 841 -53.65 -32.81 14.02
CA ALA A 841 -53.81 -32.08 15.27
C ALA A 841 -52.65 -32.37 16.23
N TYR A 842 -52.04 -31.30 16.75
CA TYR A 842 -50.90 -31.35 17.66
C TYR A 842 -51.27 -30.69 18.99
N GLU A 843 -51.04 -31.39 20.10
CA GLU A 843 -51.16 -30.81 21.44
C GLU A 843 -49.90 -29.96 21.72
N LEU A 844 -50.03 -28.64 21.56
CA LEU A 844 -48.92 -27.70 21.55
C LEU A 844 -48.43 -27.40 22.98
N VAL A 845 -49.36 -27.16 23.90
CA VAL A 845 -49.08 -26.89 25.32
C VAL A 845 -50.19 -27.48 26.16
N LYS A 846 -49.87 -28.10 27.30
CA LYS A 846 -50.85 -28.51 28.30
C LYS A 846 -50.28 -28.42 29.71
N VAL A 847 -51.17 -28.27 30.69
CA VAL A 847 -50.82 -28.49 32.10
C VAL A 847 -50.66 -30.01 32.33
N CYS A 848 -49.48 -30.44 32.75
CA CYS A 848 -49.14 -31.86 32.95
C CYS A 848 -49.35 -32.35 34.39
N ASP A 849 -49.51 -31.44 35.36
CA ASP A 849 -49.69 -31.77 36.77
C ASP A 849 -51.17 -31.72 37.15
N ASN A 850 -51.72 -32.85 37.61
CA ASN A 850 -53.13 -33.02 37.92
C ASN A 850 -53.56 -32.35 39.24
N GLY A 851 -52.64 -31.75 40.00
CA GLY A 851 -52.94 -31.07 41.28
C GLY A 851 -53.45 -29.63 41.17
N LEU A 852 -53.45 -29.04 39.95
CA LEU A 852 -53.82 -27.65 39.68
C LEU A 852 -55.15 -27.57 38.90
N GLU A 853 -56.18 -28.30 39.35
CA GLU A 853 -57.48 -28.37 38.66
C GLU A 853 -58.10 -26.98 38.39
N ALA A 854 -57.87 -25.99 39.25
CA ALA A 854 -58.41 -24.64 39.11
C ALA A 854 -57.76 -23.79 37.98
N GLU A 855 -56.67 -24.24 37.35
CA GLU A 855 -55.94 -23.52 36.29
C GLU A 855 -55.61 -24.40 35.06
N TRP A 856 -56.35 -25.50 34.86
CA TRP A 856 -56.10 -26.43 33.75
C TRP A 856 -56.40 -25.79 32.38
N PHE A 857 -55.44 -25.91 31.45
CA PHE A 857 -55.64 -25.60 30.05
C PHE A 857 -54.82 -26.52 29.13
N ARG A 858 -55.25 -26.61 27.87
CA ARG A 858 -54.41 -27.13 26.78
C ARG A 858 -54.67 -26.38 25.48
N VAL A 859 -53.64 -26.27 24.66
CA VAL A 859 -53.69 -25.67 23.32
C VAL A 859 -53.43 -26.78 22.32
N VAL A 860 -54.36 -26.98 21.39
CA VAL A 860 -54.24 -27.92 20.28
C VAL A 860 -54.23 -27.12 18.98
N VAL A 861 -53.33 -27.45 18.07
CA VAL A 861 -53.27 -26.81 16.75
C VAL A 861 -53.47 -27.84 15.66
N GLU A 862 -54.38 -27.55 14.74
CA GLU A 862 -54.58 -28.32 13.52
C GLU A 862 -53.72 -27.74 12.40
N VAL A 863 -52.86 -28.58 11.83
CA VAL A 863 -52.00 -28.24 10.70
C VAL A 863 -52.50 -28.96 9.46
N GLY A 864 -52.75 -28.21 8.39
CA GLY A 864 -53.18 -28.69 7.09
C GLY A 864 -52.18 -28.41 5.98
N SER A 865 -52.49 -28.88 4.77
CA SER A 865 -51.68 -28.66 3.57
C SER A 865 -52.26 -27.51 2.74
N PHE A 866 -51.43 -26.50 2.46
CA PHE A 866 -51.73 -25.42 1.52
C PHE A 866 -50.71 -25.48 0.38
N GLY A 867 -51.05 -26.19 -0.70
CA GLY A 867 -50.08 -26.55 -1.73
C GLY A 867 -48.99 -27.47 -1.15
N ASN A 868 -47.73 -27.11 -1.34
CA ASN A 868 -46.58 -27.84 -0.77
C ASN A 868 -46.23 -27.44 0.68
N LEU A 869 -46.85 -26.38 1.21
CA LEU A 869 -46.57 -25.87 2.55
C LEU A 869 -47.52 -26.47 3.59
N LYS A 870 -47.00 -26.77 4.78
CA LYS A 870 -47.81 -27.17 5.93
C LYS A 870 -48.05 -25.95 6.82
N SER A 871 -49.31 -25.60 7.05
CA SER A 871 -49.70 -24.39 7.78
C SER A 871 -50.85 -24.63 8.74
N VAL A 872 -50.97 -23.74 9.73
CA VAL A 872 -52.01 -23.77 10.76
C VAL A 872 -53.37 -23.49 10.13
N VAL A 873 -54.33 -24.39 10.37
CA VAL A 873 -55.73 -24.29 9.91
C VAL A 873 -56.61 -23.78 11.03
N ALA A 874 -56.41 -24.29 12.25
CA ALA A 874 -57.17 -23.87 13.42
C ALA A 874 -56.35 -24.05 14.70
N VAL A 875 -56.62 -23.18 15.68
CA VAL A 875 -56.09 -23.26 17.04
C VAL A 875 -57.26 -23.44 17.99
N TYR A 876 -57.18 -24.45 18.85
CA TYR A 876 -58.15 -24.75 19.89
C TYR A 876 -57.51 -24.53 21.25
N VAL A 877 -58.07 -23.63 22.04
CA VAL A 877 -57.64 -23.38 23.42
C VAL A 877 -58.72 -23.92 24.35
N TYR A 878 -58.41 -24.97 25.08
CA TYR A 878 -59.32 -25.60 26.04
C TYR A 878 -59.03 -25.10 27.44
N PHE A 879 -60.09 -24.73 28.15
CA PHE A 879 -60.14 -24.50 29.59
C PHE A 879 -61.16 -25.45 30.21
N GLU A 880 -61.35 -25.37 31.53
CA GLU A 880 -62.41 -26.11 32.20
C GLU A 880 -63.80 -25.62 31.75
N GLY A 881 -64.58 -26.50 31.12
CA GLY A 881 -65.96 -26.22 30.69
C GLY A 881 -66.13 -25.31 29.46
N VAL A 882 -65.04 -24.77 28.89
CA VAL A 882 -65.08 -23.90 27.69
C VAL A 882 -63.87 -24.15 26.79
N PHE A 883 -64.05 -23.99 25.49
CA PHE A 883 -62.93 -23.92 24.55
C PHE A 883 -63.15 -22.77 23.56
N ILE A 884 -62.04 -22.19 23.10
CA ILE A 884 -62.01 -21.12 22.11
C ILE A 884 -61.39 -21.70 20.84
N THR A 885 -62.02 -21.46 19.70
CA THR A 885 -61.44 -21.83 18.40
C THR A 885 -61.09 -20.59 17.61
N VAL A 886 -59.86 -20.53 17.09
CA VAL A 886 -59.41 -19.49 16.16
C VAL A 886 -59.02 -20.16 14.85
N THR A 887 -59.71 -19.81 13.76
CA THR A 887 -59.46 -20.41 12.43
C THR A 887 -58.49 -19.57 11.60
N SER A 888 -57.98 -20.15 10.51
CA SER A 888 -57.08 -19.45 9.57
C SER A 888 -57.73 -18.24 8.86
N SER A 889 -59.07 -18.14 8.84
CA SER A 889 -59.81 -16.96 8.38
C SER A 889 -59.97 -15.88 9.45
N GLN A 890 -59.34 -16.05 10.62
CA GLN A 890 -59.45 -15.18 11.80
C GLN A 890 -60.84 -15.17 12.46
N ASP A 891 -61.70 -16.12 12.12
CA ASP A 891 -62.96 -16.31 12.84
C ASP A 891 -62.70 -16.94 14.21
N THR A 892 -63.33 -16.38 15.26
CA THR A 892 -63.22 -16.85 16.65
C THR A 892 -64.58 -17.36 17.13
N TRP A 893 -64.61 -18.58 17.67
CA TRP A 893 -65.82 -19.27 18.15
C TRP A 893 -65.70 -19.68 19.61
#